data_AF-A0A554GSC0-F1
#
_entry.id   AF-A0A554GSC0-F1
#
_cell.length_a   1.000
_cell.length_b   1.000
_cell.length_c   1.000
_cell.angle_alpha   90.00
_cell.angle_beta   90.00
_cell.angle_gamma   90.00
#
_symmetry.space_group_name_H-M   'P 1'
#
loop_
_entity.id
_entity.type
_entity.pdbx_description
1 polymer ?
#
loop_
_entity_poly.entity_id
_entity_poly.type
_entity_poly.pdbx_seq_one_letter_code
_entity_poly.pdbx_strand_id
1 'polypeptide(L)'
;MTDISSMNGVLVTRETIRSFSGDDLVLYLGATPLQPREIVTQIKLFLDRTPGTVQSISLVAPEFRRDLVTNVINCDDFIQLKAGLGALSHEYLFSRNGRLKDVDETQQTGMLTRILTKIVRARHGVLEGSGAVHYAKPSQKHTDQFIRAGNVVVNSVELELIAWGCLPHFKNDVGFVYTDTGAINSVAASVRDLLTGFRGTANFSVDSFGSYQGLDTFAGPTEGSIWLISATTSGSLAQRIVEKQRVTPEQIVCIFSLGVSNRSAVCHLDYHEKHNPQGFKPIRSYPPSDCGLCRAGSIPLWLTDEHFQVSDISVTPYLPTRNDLSKESLGVLNELVGNGVFRVTYQPNLHTERSDIFLDSAPHASQLLSEQTNIPKLANRFRRRVQQSLAAAVNVIVHLDDPASKALASALFSHIKSHGLSPTVIAAHDLPGTKFDASPETVVVVASTVASGTSVIDLSRTLRSISTVKSVSYFVLVDRSATEERARQTQQSVTITEDGHRYDYHVIARLPLPDPSAVTRNAWDDETALLQKLLESPSNDALRAKLEKRRDSLDAAKSEKQRGLQTNLFWPSENDESLMLSPGFVFLPTGFDVSSASQADVYSMIRCLLHSLRTKGKDGREPALRQHPLHRKVLDVGVFYRFNDPALQAAILRAAAPAELDYSYEGTGNQSVNARLLLGRIFKDRKAPAAEFALALAVGRLRITEDDKKQILTEVDALHAPLGAVTMAFLDAWKSR
;
A
#
# COMPACT_ATOMS: atom_id res chain seq x y z
N MET A 1 -26.13 17.18 -0.70
CA MET A 1 -26.59 18.58 -0.71
C MET A 1 -26.03 19.23 -1.96
N THR A 2 -26.74 19.20 -3.08
CA THR A 2 -26.32 19.89 -4.31
C THR A 2 -27.41 20.87 -4.68
N ASP A 3 -27.25 22.15 -4.31
CA ASP A 3 -28.10 23.27 -4.73
C ASP A 3 -27.88 23.65 -6.20
N ILE A 4 -27.50 22.69 -7.04
CA ILE A 4 -27.21 22.86 -8.46
C ILE A 4 -27.60 21.59 -9.22
N SER A 5 -28.22 21.76 -10.38
CA SER A 5 -28.57 20.70 -11.30
C SER A 5 -28.28 21.14 -12.73
N SER A 6 -27.55 20.30 -13.47
CA SER A 6 -27.18 20.53 -14.87
C SER A 6 -27.63 19.34 -15.69
N MET A 7 -28.75 19.47 -16.39
CA MET A 7 -29.34 18.39 -17.19
C MET A 7 -29.88 18.94 -18.50
N ASN A 8 -29.68 18.19 -19.58
CA ASN A 8 -30.21 18.48 -20.91
C ASN A 8 -30.02 19.96 -21.32
N GLY A 9 -28.82 20.51 -21.22
CA GLY A 9 -28.55 21.89 -21.68
C GLY A 9 -29.09 23.03 -20.80
N VAL A 10 -29.67 22.74 -19.63
CA VAL A 10 -30.10 23.73 -18.63
C VAL A 10 -29.33 23.53 -17.34
N LEU A 11 -28.87 24.64 -16.74
CA LEU A 11 -28.39 24.65 -15.37
C LEU A 11 -29.38 25.41 -14.49
N VAL A 12 -29.76 24.82 -13.37
CA VAL A 12 -30.64 25.39 -12.36
C VAL A 12 -29.92 25.41 -11.02
N THR A 13 -29.90 26.55 -10.33
CA THR A 13 -29.31 26.68 -9.00
C THR A 13 -30.02 27.74 -8.17
N ARG A 14 -30.03 27.57 -6.84
CA ARG A 14 -30.48 28.61 -5.90
C ARG A 14 -29.38 29.65 -5.74
N GLU A 15 -29.55 30.80 -6.36
CA GLU A 15 -28.58 31.91 -6.36
C GLU A 15 -29.30 33.23 -6.60
N THR A 16 -28.66 34.32 -6.24
CA THR A 16 -29.17 35.67 -6.45
C THR A 16 -28.29 36.46 -7.41
N ILE A 17 -28.94 37.22 -8.30
CA ILE A 17 -28.26 38.15 -9.22
C ILE A 17 -28.08 39.54 -8.57
N ARG A 18 -29.07 40.01 -7.81
CA ARG A 18 -29.14 41.40 -7.30
C ARG A 18 -28.91 41.57 -5.78
N SER A 19 -29.17 40.56 -4.95
CA SER A 19 -29.00 40.60 -3.48
C SER A 19 -28.17 39.40 -2.96
N PHE A 20 -27.95 39.26 -1.65
CA PHE A 20 -27.26 38.11 -1.04
C PHE A 20 -28.21 37.09 -0.36
N SER A 21 -29.53 37.25 -0.53
CA SER A 21 -30.55 36.40 0.12
C SER A 21 -30.90 35.19 -0.75
N GLY A 22 -30.49 33.97 -0.36
CA GLY A 22 -30.56 32.73 -1.17
C GLY A 22 -31.93 32.15 -1.56
N ASP A 23 -32.96 32.98 -1.70
CA ASP A 23 -34.33 32.57 -2.06
C ASP A 23 -34.64 32.71 -3.57
N ASP A 24 -33.69 33.12 -4.39
CA ASP A 24 -33.86 33.24 -5.84
C ASP A 24 -33.37 31.98 -6.58
N LEU A 25 -33.98 31.73 -7.74
CA LEU A 25 -33.60 30.65 -8.65
C LEU A 25 -32.94 31.25 -9.90
N VAL A 26 -31.71 30.86 -10.20
CA VAL A 26 -31.02 31.23 -11.45
C VAL A 26 -31.02 30.03 -12.39
N LEU A 27 -31.48 30.28 -13.61
CA LEU A 27 -31.52 29.30 -14.69
C LEU A 27 -30.66 29.80 -15.83
N TYR A 28 -29.63 29.04 -16.15
CA TYR A 28 -28.84 29.30 -17.34
C TYR A 28 -29.34 28.41 -18.47
N LEU A 29 -29.77 29.05 -19.56
CA LEU A 29 -30.24 28.39 -20.78
C LEU A 29 -29.09 28.36 -21.79
N GLY A 30 -28.45 27.20 -21.93
CA GLY A 30 -27.35 27.03 -22.87
C GLY A 30 -27.78 27.04 -24.34
N ALA A 31 -26.79 26.92 -25.22
CA ALA A 31 -26.95 26.88 -26.67
C ALA A 31 -27.65 25.61 -27.17
N THR A 32 -27.72 24.55 -26.35
CA THR A 32 -28.40 23.30 -26.71
C THR A 32 -29.88 23.58 -27.04
N PRO A 33 -30.41 23.12 -28.19
CA PRO A 33 -31.80 23.33 -28.54
C PRO A 33 -32.71 22.51 -27.63
N LEU A 34 -33.64 23.16 -26.94
CA LEU A 34 -34.58 22.54 -26.00
C LEU A 34 -35.96 23.12 -26.18
N GLN A 35 -36.97 22.28 -25.95
CA GLN A 35 -38.34 22.74 -25.95
C GLN A 35 -38.66 23.44 -24.61
N PRO A 36 -39.44 24.54 -24.61
CA PRO A 36 -39.83 25.25 -23.39
C PRO A 36 -40.37 24.35 -22.27
N ARG A 37 -41.18 23.34 -22.61
CA ARG A 37 -41.75 22.39 -21.63
C ARG A 37 -40.68 21.53 -20.93
N GLU A 38 -39.62 21.17 -21.64
CA GLU A 38 -38.52 20.39 -21.07
C GLU A 38 -37.76 21.22 -20.04
N ILE A 39 -37.54 22.51 -20.34
CA ILE A 39 -36.92 23.46 -19.40
C ILE A 39 -37.75 23.53 -18.12
N VAL A 40 -39.07 23.76 -18.23
CA VAL A 40 -39.99 23.80 -17.06
C VAL A 40 -39.96 22.50 -16.26
N THR A 41 -39.87 21.36 -16.93
CA THR A 41 -39.76 20.05 -16.28
C THR A 41 -38.49 19.94 -15.43
N GLN A 42 -37.35 20.46 -15.93
CA GLN A 42 -36.11 20.51 -15.14
C GLN A 42 -36.24 21.40 -13.90
N ILE A 43 -36.97 22.52 -14.00
CA ILE A 43 -37.24 23.39 -12.85
C ILE A 43 -38.01 22.63 -11.77
N LYS A 44 -39.10 21.95 -12.16
CA LYS A 44 -39.93 21.15 -11.23
C LYS A 44 -39.10 20.07 -10.55
N LEU A 45 -38.33 19.29 -11.33
CA LEU A 45 -37.45 18.25 -10.80
C LEU A 45 -36.39 18.79 -9.83
N PHE A 46 -35.85 19.99 -10.07
CA PHE A 46 -34.92 20.65 -9.16
C PHE A 46 -35.60 21.05 -7.85
N LEU A 47 -36.78 21.66 -7.92
CA LEU A 47 -37.55 22.09 -6.75
C LEU A 47 -38.02 20.92 -5.89
N ASP A 48 -38.42 19.81 -6.51
CA ASP A 48 -38.80 18.57 -5.79
C ASP A 48 -37.62 18.01 -4.97
N ARG A 49 -36.39 18.15 -5.47
CA ARG A 49 -35.17 17.71 -4.79
C ARG A 49 -34.66 18.72 -3.76
N THR A 50 -35.00 20.00 -3.91
CA THR A 50 -34.53 21.11 -3.06
C THR A 50 -35.70 22.00 -2.63
N PRO A 51 -36.60 21.48 -1.77
CA PRO A 51 -37.78 22.21 -1.32
C PRO A 51 -37.36 23.46 -0.54
N GLY A 52 -38.07 24.56 -0.78
CA GLY A 52 -37.79 25.85 -0.15
C GLY A 52 -38.52 26.98 -0.87
N THR A 53 -38.66 28.13 -0.21
CA THR A 53 -39.28 29.32 -0.79
C THR A 53 -38.50 29.81 -2.00
N VAL A 54 -39.22 30.26 -3.04
CA VAL A 54 -38.64 30.86 -4.25
C VAL A 54 -39.27 32.23 -4.44
N GLN A 55 -38.49 33.31 -4.28
CA GLN A 55 -38.97 34.67 -4.45
C GLN A 55 -38.99 35.09 -5.92
N SER A 56 -37.94 34.75 -6.67
CA SER A 56 -37.88 35.02 -8.10
C SER A 56 -37.17 33.94 -8.91
N ILE A 57 -37.49 33.88 -10.21
CA ILE A 57 -36.92 32.99 -11.21
C ILE A 57 -36.21 33.84 -12.26
N SER A 58 -34.89 33.80 -12.26
CA SER A 58 -34.03 34.56 -13.18
C SER A 58 -33.55 33.67 -14.33
N LEU A 59 -33.99 33.98 -15.55
CA LEU A 59 -33.60 33.29 -16.78
C LEU A 59 -32.41 34.03 -17.41
N VAL A 60 -31.27 33.36 -17.48
CA VAL A 60 -30.01 33.87 -18.01
C VAL A 60 -29.69 33.17 -19.33
N ALA A 61 -29.44 33.93 -20.39
CA ALA A 61 -29.11 33.40 -21.71
C ALA A 61 -28.24 34.38 -22.52
N PRO A 62 -27.53 33.92 -23.56
CA PRO A 62 -26.90 34.83 -24.52
C PRO A 62 -27.95 35.62 -25.31
N GLU A 63 -27.63 36.84 -25.73
CA GLU A 63 -28.59 37.73 -26.40
C GLU A 63 -29.20 37.13 -27.69
N PHE A 64 -28.45 36.33 -28.44
CA PHE A 64 -28.95 35.62 -29.63
C PHE A 64 -29.99 34.52 -29.32
N ARG A 65 -30.27 34.24 -28.04
CA ARG A 65 -31.28 33.28 -27.57
C ARG A 65 -32.49 33.96 -26.92
N ARG A 66 -32.68 35.27 -27.11
CA ARG A 66 -33.84 36.02 -26.60
C ARG A 66 -35.18 35.35 -26.93
N ASP A 67 -35.32 34.80 -28.13
CA ASP A 67 -36.56 34.12 -28.57
C ASP A 67 -36.86 32.89 -27.72
N LEU A 68 -35.84 32.11 -27.33
CA LEU A 68 -36.03 30.96 -26.44
C LEU A 68 -36.50 31.41 -25.04
N VAL A 69 -35.87 32.44 -24.47
CA VAL A 69 -36.26 32.99 -23.17
C VAL A 69 -37.71 33.45 -23.20
N THR A 70 -38.09 34.18 -24.26
CA THR A 70 -39.47 34.65 -24.49
C THR A 70 -40.44 33.47 -24.59
N ASN A 71 -40.09 32.42 -25.34
CA ASN A 71 -40.91 31.22 -25.49
C ASN A 71 -41.08 30.43 -24.17
N VAL A 72 -40.06 30.41 -23.30
CA VAL A 72 -40.14 29.81 -21.96
C VAL A 72 -41.07 30.62 -21.07
N ILE A 73 -40.93 31.94 -21.03
CA ILE A 73 -41.76 32.83 -20.21
C ILE A 73 -43.24 32.73 -20.61
N ASN A 74 -43.52 32.62 -21.90
CA ASN A 74 -44.88 32.51 -22.45
C ASN A 74 -45.45 31.08 -22.43
N CYS A 75 -44.69 30.08 -21.97
CA CYS A 75 -45.15 28.70 -21.92
C CYS A 75 -46.18 28.51 -20.78
N ASP A 76 -47.34 27.91 -21.08
CA ASP A 76 -48.41 27.65 -20.10
C ASP A 76 -47.89 26.95 -18.83
N ASP A 77 -47.02 25.96 -18.99
CA ASP A 77 -46.44 25.21 -17.87
C ASP A 77 -45.56 26.10 -16.97
N PHE A 78 -44.87 27.08 -17.54
CA PHE A 78 -44.05 28.03 -16.80
C PHE A 78 -44.92 29.06 -16.07
N ILE A 79 -45.96 29.55 -16.72
CA ILE A 79 -46.94 30.47 -16.12
C ILE A 79 -47.61 29.81 -14.90
N GLN A 80 -48.03 28.55 -15.05
CA GLN A 80 -48.62 27.77 -13.94
C GLN A 80 -47.61 27.54 -12.80
N LEU A 81 -46.36 27.16 -13.13
CA LEU A 81 -45.32 26.97 -12.13
C LEU A 81 -45.04 28.26 -11.34
N LYS A 82 -44.90 29.38 -12.04
CA LYS A 82 -44.67 30.71 -11.45
C LYS A 82 -45.81 31.12 -10.52
N ALA A 83 -47.06 30.93 -10.96
CA ALA A 83 -48.24 31.22 -10.17
C ALA A 83 -48.33 30.35 -8.91
N GLY A 84 -48.02 29.05 -9.03
CA GLY A 84 -48.00 28.12 -7.89
C GLY A 84 -46.93 28.43 -6.85
N LEU A 85 -45.80 29.03 -7.27
CA LEU A 85 -44.72 29.45 -6.37
C LEU A 85 -44.91 30.87 -5.81
N GLY A 86 -45.81 31.68 -6.37
CA GLY A 86 -45.93 33.11 -6.05
C GLY A 86 -44.68 33.92 -6.44
N ALA A 87 -43.88 33.42 -7.38
CA ALA A 87 -42.56 33.97 -7.72
C ALA A 87 -42.64 35.02 -8.83
N LEU A 88 -41.71 35.98 -8.83
CA LEU A 88 -41.48 36.86 -9.98
C LEU A 88 -40.58 36.17 -11.02
N SER A 89 -40.56 36.65 -12.25
CA SER A 89 -39.65 36.15 -13.30
C SER A 89 -38.90 37.31 -13.93
N HIS A 90 -37.60 37.14 -14.16
CA HIS A 90 -36.72 38.15 -14.74
C HIS A 90 -35.91 37.54 -15.89
N GLU A 91 -35.73 38.33 -16.94
CA GLU A 91 -34.89 37.99 -18.08
C GLU A 91 -33.55 38.73 -17.97
N TYR A 92 -32.45 38.00 -18.17
CA TYR A 92 -31.09 38.51 -18.14
C TYR A 92 -30.33 38.01 -19.36
N LEU A 93 -30.05 38.92 -20.29
CA LEU A 93 -29.31 38.60 -21.51
C LEU A 93 -27.89 39.17 -21.43
N PHE A 94 -26.89 38.36 -21.78
CA PHE A 94 -25.51 38.82 -21.92
C PHE A 94 -25.10 39.04 -23.38
N SER A 95 -24.31 40.08 -23.58
CA SER A 95 -23.72 40.48 -24.87
C SER A 95 -22.47 39.67 -25.23
N ARG A 96 -21.90 39.89 -26.43
CA ARG A 96 -20.63 39.29 -26.87
C ARG A 96 -19.48 39.43 -25.87
N ASN A 97 -19.42 40.56 -25.17
CA ASN A 97 -18.35 40.82 -24.20
C ASN A 97 -18.63 40.14 -22.84
N GLY A 98 -19.62 39.25 -22.78
CA GLY A 98 -20.03 38.55 -21.58
C GLY A 98 -20.79 39.42 -20.58
N ARG A 99 -21.16 40.66 -20.88
CA ARG A 99 -21.83 41.56 -19.92
C ARG A 99 -23.35 41.44 -19.98
N LEU A 100 -23.98 41.24 -18.82
CA LEU A 100 -25.42 41.30 -18.62
C LEU A 100 -25.93 42.74 -18.76
N LYS A 101 -27.10 42.89 -19.40
CA LYS A 101 -27.80 44.17 -19.46
C LYS A 101 -28.37 44.52 -18.08
N ASP A 102 -28.22 45.78 -17.65
CA ASP A 102 -28.78 46.34 -16.40
C ASP A 102 -28.33 45.62 -15.10
N VAL A 103 -27.13 45.02 -15.12
CA VAL A 103 -26.49 44.39 -13.94
C VAL A 103 -25.06 44.90 -13.82
N ASP A 104 -24.62 45.25 -12.61
CA ASP A 104 -23.25 45.72 -12.37
C ASP A 104 -22.22 44.60 -12.55
N GLU A 105 -21.02 44.95 -13.02
CA GLU A 105 -19.95 43.98 -13.29
C GLU A 105 -19.53 43.21 -12.03
N THR A 106 -19.55 43.85 -10.86
CA THR A 106 -19.22 43.18 -9.58
C THR A 106 -20.29 42.17 -9.18
N GLN A 107 -21.58 42.50 -9.41
CA GLN A 107 -22.69 41.60 -9.12
C GLN A 107 -22.65 40.37 -10.03
N GLN A 108 -22.42 40.57 -11.33
CA GLN A 108 -22.28 39.49 -12.29
C GLN A 108 -21.08 38.59 -11.95
N THR A 109 -19.92 39.18 -11.68
CA THR A 109 -18.70 38.42 -11.33
C THR A 109 -18.90 37.62 -10.04
N GLY A 110 -19.55 38.21 -9.05
CA GLY A 110 -19.91 37.52 -7.81
C GLY A 110 -20.85 36.35 -8.04
N MET A 111 -21.90 36.53 -8.86
CA MET A 111 -22.83 35.46 -9.22
C MET A 111 -22.11 34.32 -9.94
N LEU A 112 -21.35 34.62 -11.00
CA LEU A 112 -20.57 33.62 -11.75
C LEU A 112 -19.61 32.87 -10.84
N THR A 113 -18.89 33.57 -9.95
CA THR A 113 -17.95 32.95 -9.01
C THR A 113 -18.66 31.94 -8.10
N ARG A 114 -19.84 32.28 -7.55
CA ARG A 114 -20.61 31.37 -6.70
C ARG A 114 -21.12 30.15 -7.47
N ILE A 115 -21.69 30.36 -8.67
CA ILE A 115 -22.19 29.27 -9.52
C ILE A 115 -21.04 28.33 -9.92
N LEU A 116 -19.93 28.88 -10.42
CA LEU A 116 -18.76 28.09 -10.81
C LEU A 116 -18.14 27.36 -9.61
N THR A 117 -18.11 27.97 -8.42
CA THR A 117 -17.67 27.30 -7.19
C THR A 117 -18.57 26.11 -6.83
N LYS A 118 -19.89 26.24 -6.98
CA LYS A 118 -20.85 25.13 -6.81
C LYS A 118 -20.60 24.00 -7.80
N ILE A 119 -20.32 24.33 -9.07
CA ILE A 119 -19.97 23.34 -10.10
C ILE A 119 -18.68 22.60 -9.69
N VAL A 120 -17.63 23.34 -9.31
CA VAL A 120 -16.35 22.74 -8.88
C VAL A 120 -16.56 21.79 -7.69
N ARG A 121 -17.42 22.14 -6.72
CA ARG A 121 -17.77 21.23 -5.61
C ARG A 121 -18.54 20.01 -6.07
N ALA A 122 -19.62 20.21 -6.84
CA ALA A 122 -20.50 19.14 -7.30
C ALA A 122 -19.76 18.12 -8.19
N ARG A 123 -18.72 18.56 -8.88
CA ARG A 123 -17.89 17.74 -9.77
C ARG A 123 -16.60 17.23 -9.13
N HIS A 124 -16.37 17.46 -7.84
CA HIS A 124 -15.11 17.10 -7.17
C HIS A 124 -13.87 17.64 -7.93
N GLY A 125 -13.94 18.91 -8.34
CA GLY A 125 -12.87 19.60 -9.05
C GLY A 125 -11.65 19.92 -8.17
N VAL A 126 -11.80 19.87 -6.85
CA VAL A 126 -10.69 19.87 -5.89
C VAL A 126 -10.58 18.47 -5.30
N LEU A 127 -9.45 17.81 -5.53
CA LEU A 127 -9.16 16.48 -5.00
C LEU A 127 -8.35 16.61 -3.72
N GLU A 128 -8.72 15.83 -2.72
CA GLU A 128 -8.07 15.79 -1.41
C GLU A 128 -7.38 14.45 -1.21
N GLY A 129 -6.16 14.49 -0.68
CA GLY A 129 -5.42 13.32 -0.23
C GLY A 129 -6.10 12.72 1.01
N SER A 130 -5.71 11.50 1.35
CA SER A 130 -6.15 10.90 2.61
C SER A 130 -5.09 11.14 3.68
N GLY A 131 -5.42 10.96 4.96
CA GLY A 131 -4.40 11.01 6.03
C GLY A 131 -3.20 10.08 5.79
N ALA A 132 -3.38 9.01 5.00
CA ALA A 132 -2.32 8.07 4.63
C ALA A 132 -1.51 8.46 3.38
N VAL A 133 -2.06 9.27 2.47
CA VAL A 133 -1.42 9.65 1.20
C VAL A 133 -1.67 11.10 0.81
N HIS A 134 -0.64 11.77 0.30
CA HIS A 134 -0.72 13.13 -0.24
C HIS A 134 -0.14 13.18 -1.66
N TYR A 135 -0.21 14.31 -2.36
CA TYR A 135 0.20 14.42 -3.76
C TYR A 135 1.55 15.12 -3.93
N ALA A 136 2.35 14.67 -4.89
CA ALA A 136 3.55 15.33 -5.38
C ALA A 136 3.27 15.88 -6.80
N LYS A 137 3.39 17.19 -6.96
CA LYS A 137 3.17 17.90 -8.23
C LYS A 137 4.36 17.70 -9.18
N PRO A 138 4.20 17.89 -10.51
CA PRO A 138 5.33 17.90 -11.45
C PRO A 138 6.45 18.91 -11.09
N SER A 139 6.10 19.98 -10.39
CA SER A 139 7.06 20.94 -9.80
C SER A 139 7.91 20.38 -8.62
N GLN A 140 7.79 19.10 -8.31
CA GLN A 140 8.32 18.40 -7.12
C GLN A 140 7.76 18.85 -5.77
N LYS A 141 6.93 19.89 -5.69
CA LYS A 141 6.30 20.29 -4.43
C LYS A 141 5.19 19.31 -4.03
N HIS A 142 5.12 19.03 -2.73
CA HIS A 142 4.11 18.18 -2.12
C HIS A 142 2.90 18.99 -1.69
N THR A 143 1.71 18.41 -1.73
CA THR A 143 0.45 19.05 -1.34
C THR A 143 -0.56 18.00 -0.91
N ASP A 144 -1.46 18.36 -0.01
CA ASP A 144 -2.59 17.53 0.40
C ASP A 144 -3.79 17.64 -0.54
N GLN A 145 -3.85 18.69 -1.37
CA GLN A 145 -4.98 18.93 -2.27
C GLN A 145 -4.52 19.48 -3.62
N PHE A 146 -5.27 19.23 -4.69
CA PHE A 146 -5.03 19.90 -5.97
C PHE A 146 -6.32 20.07 -6.79
N ILE A 147 -6.29 21.03 -7.72
CA ILE A 147 -7.43 21.30 -8.62
C ILE A 147 -7.28 20.43 -9.88
N ARG A 148 -8.30 19.62 -10.17
CA ARG A 148 -8.40 18.83 -11.41
C ARG A 148 -9.52 19.38 -12.28
N ALA A 149 -9.18 20.35 -13.14
CA ALA A 149 -10.14 20.99 -14.04
C ALA A 149 -10.87 20.00 -14.94
N GLY A 150 -10.22 18.90 -15.34
CA GLY A 150 -10.81 17.81 -16.12
C GLY A 150 -12.10 17.22 -15.54
N ASN A 151 -12.25 17.21 -14.21
CA ASN A 151 -13.49 16.73 -13.56
C ASN A 151 -14.66 17.72 -13.76
N VAL A 152 -14.35 19.01 -13.90
CA VAL A 152 -15.33 20.11 -13.96
C VAL A 152 -15.87 20.28 -15.37
N VAL A 153 -15.03 20.06 -16.38
CA VAL A 153 -15.30 20.36 -17.80
C VAL A 153 -16.00 19.22 -18.57
N VAL A 154 -16.93 18.51 -17.89
CA VAL A 154 -17.58 17.29 -18.43
C VAL A 154 -18.98 17.57 -18.99
N ASN A 155 -19.72 18.52 -18.41
CA ASN A 155 -21.10 18.81 -18.79
C ASN A 155 -21.18 20.04 -19.73
N SER A 156 -21.92 19.94 -20.82
CA SER A 156 -21.99 20.99 -21.86
C SER A 156 -22.50 22.35 -21.36
N VAL A 157 -23.52 22.39 -20.49
CA VAL A 157 -24.05 23.67 -20.00
C VAL A 157 -23.14 24.32 -18.96
N GLU A 158 -22.45 23.51 -18.16
CA GLU A 158 -21.44 23.96 -17.21
C GLU A 158 -20.20 24.51 -17.94
N LEU A 159 -19.79 23.84 -19.02
CA LEU A 159 -18.75 24.29 -19.94
C LEU A 159 -19.08 25.65 -20.55
N GLU A 160 -20.32 25.85 -21.00
CA GLU A 160 -20.77 27.11 -21.59
C GLU A 160 -20.78 28.26 -20.57
N LEU A 161 -21.10 27.98 -19.30
CA LEU A 161 -20.96 28.95 -18.21
C LEU A 161 -19.51 29.36 -17.95
N ILE A 162 -18.58 28.39 -17.99
CA ILE A 162 -17.14 28.69 -17.91
C ILE A 162 -16.72 29.55 -19.11
N ALA A 163 -17.17 29.18 -20.32
CA ALA A 163 -16.89 29.91 -21.54
C ALA A 163 -17.46 31.34 -21.53
N TRP A 164 -18.66 31.55 -20.95
CA TRP A 164 -19.23 32.88 -20.73
C TRP A 164 -18.29 33.74 -19.89
N GLY A 165 -17.75 33.20 -18.80
CA GLY A 165 -16.74 33.89 -17.98
C GLY A 165 -15.45 34.23 -18.73
N CYS A 166 -15.09 33.48 -19.78
CA CYS A 166 -13.94 33.75 -20.63
C CYS A 166 -14.18 34.88 -21.65
N LEU A 167 -15.42 35.12 -22.10
CA LEU A 167 -15.75 36.07 -23.19
C LEU A 167 -15.13 37.48 -23.05
N PRO A 168 -15.06 38.11 -21.86
CA PRO A 168 -14.45 39.43 -21.70
C PRO A 168 -12.98 39.52 -22.15
N HIS A 169 -12.28 38.39 -22.21
CA HIS A 169 -10.87 38.30 -22.60
C HIS A 169 -10.67 38.14 -24.11
N PHE A 170 -11.71 37.76 -24.86
CA PHE A 170 -11.67 37.55 -26.31
C PHE A 170 -12.05 38.84 -27.07
N LYS A 171 -11.29 39.93 -26.85
CA LYS A 171 -11.63 41.27 -27.40
C LYS A 171 -11.27 41.44 -28.87
N ASN A 172 -10.10 40.95 -29.28
CA ASN A 172 -9.54 41.08 -30.64
C ASN A 172 -9.91 39.89 -31.53
N ASP A 173 -9.56 39.94 -32.82
CA ASP A 173 -9.60 38.77 -33.68
C ASP A 173 -8.48 37.80 -33.24
N VAL A 174 -8.89 36.80 -32.46
CA VAL A 174 -8.02 35.73 -31.97
C VAL A 174 -7.86 34.72 -33.09
N GLY A 175 -6.63 34.41 -33.48
CA GLY A 175 -6.33 33.35 -34.44
C GLY A 175 -6.02 32.01 -33.77
N PHE A 176 -5.49 32.04 -32.55
CA PHE A 176 -5.00 30.86 -31.83
C PHE A 176 -5.38 30.89 -30.36
N VAL A 177 -5.79 29.74 -29.82
CA VAL A 177 -6.00 29.54 -28.39
C VAL A 177 -5.18 28.35 -27.93
N TYR A 178 -4.27 28.57 -27.00
CA TYR A 178 -3.41 27.52 -26.45
C TYR A 178 -3.82 27.16 -25.05
N THR A 179 -3.95 25.88 -24.76
CA THR A 179 -4.38 25.37 -23.46
C THR A 179 -3.24 24.66 -22.73
N ASP A 180 -3.18 24.79 -21.41
CA ASP A 180 -2.18 24.09 -20.60
C ASP A 180 -2.40 22.57 -20.55
N THR A 181 -3.62 22.10 -20.82
CA THR A 181 -3.97 20.69 -20.89
C THR A 181 -5.04 20.47 -21.96
N GLY A 182 -4.95 19.36 -22.70
CA GLY A 182 -5.97 18.95 -23.65
C GLY A 182 -7.38 18.84 -23.05
N ALA A 183 -7.48 18.61 -21.73
CA ALA A 183 -8.76 18.51 -21.02
C ALA A 183 -9.64 19.77 -21.11
N ILE A 184 -9.04 20.97 -21.24
CA ILE A 184 -9.79 22.23 -21.32
C ILE A 184 -9.95 22.77 -22.76
N ASN A 185 -9.56 21.99 -23.78
CA ASN A 185 -9.83 22.35 -25.19
C ASN A 185 -11.33 22.54 -25.45
N SER A 186 -12.17 21.78 -24.73
CA SER A 186 -13.62 21.90 -24.75
C SER A 186 -14.13 23.28 -24.32
N VAL A 187 -13.45 23.94 -23.37
CA VAL A 187 -13.79 25.30 -22.94
C VAL A 187 -13.51 26.29 -24.08
N ALA A 188 -12.36 26.18 -24.73
CA ALA A 188 -12.02 27.02 -25.88
C ALA A 188 -12.98 26.81 -27.05
N ALA A 189 -13.38 25.56 -27.33
CA ALA A 189 -14.42 25.25 -28.31
C ALA A 189 -15.76 25.90 -27.94
N SER A 190 -16.18 25.81 -26.68
CA SER A 190 -17.43 26.44 -26.23
C SER A 190 -17.40 27.98 -26.31
N VAL A 191 -16.25 28.62 -26.06
CA VAL A 191 -16.07 30.06 -26.32
C VAL A 191 -16.27 30.37 -27.81
N ARG A 192 -15.74 29.52 -28.70
CA ARG A 192 -15.92 29.66 -30.15
C ARG A 192 -17.40 29.57 -30.53
N ASP A 193 -18.14 28.62 -29.96
CA ASP A 193 -19.57 28.43 -30.22
C ASP A 193 -20.38 29.65 -29.78
N LEU A 194 -20.11 30.18 -28.58
CA LEU A 194 -20.74 31.42 -28.10
C LEU A 194 -20.45 32.61 -29.02
N LEU A 195 -19.18 32.82 -29.40
CA LEU A 195 -18.78 33.91 -30.29
C LEU A 195 -19.43 33.79 -31.69
N THR A 196 -19.53 32.55 -32.20
CA THR A 196 -20.22 32.23 -33.46
C THR A 196 -21.70 32.61 -33.38
N GLY A 197 -22.36 32.31 -32.26
CA GLY A 197 -23.75 32.74 -32.02
C GLY A 197 -23.95 34.27 -32.06
N PHE A 198 -22.95 35.06 -31.64
CA PHE A 198 -23.03 36.53 -31.68
C PHE A 198 -22.63 37.16 -33.03
N ARG A 199 -21.69 36.56 -33.77
CA ARG A 199 -21.07 37.19 -34.98
C ARG A 199 -21.26 36.40 -36.28
N GLY A 200 -21.89 35.23 -36.23
CA GLY A 200 -22.03 34.31 -37.36
C GLY A 200 -20.84 33.36 -37.49
N THR A 201 -19.59 33.84 -37.49
CA THR A 201 -18.38 33.00 -37.54
C THR A 201 -17.31 33.47 -36.56
N ALA A 202 -16.74 32.53 -35.81
CA ALA A 202 -15.54 32.72 -35.00
C ALA A 202 -14.54 31.61 -35.33
N ASN A 203 -13.39 31.97 -35.90
CA ASN A 203 -12.40 31.00 -36.37
C ASN A 203 -11.07 31.22 -35.64
N PHE A 204 -10.79 30.33 -34.69
CA PHE A 204 -9.45 30.20 -34.10
C PHE A 204 -9.10 28.73 -33.91
N SER A 205 -7.82 28.40 -34.09
CA SER A 205 -7.30 27.07 -33.81
C SER A 205 -7.13 26.87 -32.31
N VAL A 206 -7.37 25.64 -31.82
CA VAL A 206 -7.15 25.27 -30.42
C VAL A 206 -6.10 24.17 -30.38
N ASP A 207 -5.06 24.36 -29.59
CA ASP A 207 -4.01 23.37 -29.39
C ASP A 207 -3.54 23.36 -27.93
N SER A 208 -2.99 22.25 -27.45
CA SER A 208 -2.44 22.17 -26.09
C SER A 208 -0.92 22.24 -26.10
N PHE A 209 -0.36 23.02 -25.18
CA PHE A 209 1.08 23.12 -24.98
C PHE A 209 1.60 22.22 -23.85
N GLY A 210 0.79 21.31 -23.28
CA GLY A 210 1.25 20.29 -22.32
C GLY A 210 1.87 20.86 -21.03
N SER A 211 1.34 21.98 -20.54
CA SER A 211 1.72 22.64 -19.28
C SER A 211 3.23 22.88 -19.17
N TYR A 212 3.85 22.58 -18.02
CA TYR A 212 5.26 22.84 -17.75
C TYR A 212 6.25 22.08 -18.65
N GLN A 213 5.93 20.86 -19.08
CA GLN A 213 6.85 20.03 -19.87
C GLN A 213 6.82 20.42 -21.35
N GLY A 214 5.62 20.63 -21.92
CA GLY A 214 5.49 20.98 -23.33
C GLY A 214 5.81 22.46 -23.63
N LEU A 215 5.72 23.36 -22.65
CA LEU A 215 6.04 24.79 -22.86
C LEU A 215 7.49 25.03 -23.34
N ASP A 216 8.41 24.14 -22.99
CA ASP A 216 9.83 24.28 -23.34
C ASP A 216 10.11 23.99 -24.82
N THR A 217 9.26 23.20 -25.48
CA THR A 217 9.37 22.82 -26.89
C THR A 217 8.27 23.42 -27.77
N PHE A 218 7.28 24.08 -27.16
CA PHE A 218 6.14 24.65 -27.87
C PHE A 218 6.54 25.85 -28.75
N ALA A 219 6.14 25.80 -30.02
CA ALA A 219 6.48 26.79 -31.05
C ALA A 219 5.24 27.26 -31.84
N GLY A 220 4.23 27.77 -31.15
CA GLY A 220 3.03 28.37 -31.76
C GLY A 220 3.15 29.87 -32.00
N PRO A 221 2.41 30.45 -32.98
CA PRO A 221 2.27 31.89 -33.14
C PRO A 221 1.83 32.61 -31.86
N THR A 222 2.53 33.67 -31.46
CA THR A 222 2.24 34.43 -30.23
C THR A 222 1.33 35.63 -30.47
N GLU A 223 1.40 36.24 -31.65
CA GLU A 223 0.51 37.33 -32.07
C GLU A 223 -0.90 36.79 -32.33
N GLY A 224 -1.92 37.52 -31.87
CA GLY A 224 -3.32 37.08 -31.99
C GLY A 224 -3.64 35.79 -31.21
N SER A 225 -2.83 35.43 -30.21
CA SER A 225 -3.03 34.24 -29.37
C SER A 225 -3.62 34.56 -27.99
N ILE A 226 -4.42 33.63 -27.46
CA ILE A 226 -4.85 33.59 -26.06
C ILE A 226 -4.35 32.29 -25.42
N TRP A 227 -3.84 32.37 -24.20
CA TRP A 227 -3.32 31.25 -23.43
C TRP A 227 -4.24 30.96 -22.26
N LEU A 228 -4.96 29.84 -22.33
CA LEU A 228 -5.86 29.35 -21.29
C LEU A 228 -5.11 28.43 -20.32
N ILE A 229 -5.16 28.79 -19.03
CA ILE A 229 -4.64 27.98 -17.94
C ILE A 229 -5.80 27.41 -17.14
N SER A 230 -5.86 26.09 -17.05
CA SER A 230 -6.93 25.34 -16.37
C SER A 230 -7.12 25.75 -14.91
N ALA A 231 -6.04 25.76 -14.12
CA ALA A 231 -6.08 26.19 -12.73
C ALA A 231 -4.72 26.68 -12.23
N THR A 232 -4.73 27.58 -11.24
CA THR A 232 -3.51 28.05 -10.60
C THR A 232 -3.63 28.22 -9.09
N THR A 233 -2.57 27.81 -8.38
CA THR A 233 -2.42 27.99 -6.91
C THR A 233 -1.22 28.84 -6.51
N SER A 234 -0.39 29.23 -7.48
CA SER A 234 0.85 30.01 -7.26
C SER A 234 1.09 31.09 -8.33
N GLY A 235 0.38 31.06 -9.46
CA GLY A 235 0.64 31.92 -10.61
C GLY A 235 1.89 31.57 -11.43
N SER A 236 2.66 30.55 -11.05
CA SER A 236 3.99 30.27 -11.62
C SER A 236 3.97 29.87 -13.09
N LEU A 237 2.91 29.21 -13.58
CA LEU A 237 2.81 28.84 -14.99
C LEU A 237 2.61 30.07 -15.88
N ALA A 238 1.74 31.00 -15.46
CA ALA A 238 1.51 32.25 -16.17
C ALA A 238 2.80 33.08 -16.28
N GLN A 239 3.56 33.20 -15.19
CA GLN A 239 4.86 33.88 -15.20
C GLN A 239 5.83 33.24 -16.20
N ARG A 240 5.94 31.90 -16.20
CA ARG A 240 6.83 31.18 -17.11
C ARG A 240 6.43 31.32 -18.58
N ILE A 241 5.13 31.42 -18.88
CA ILE A 241 4.63 31.69 -20.24
C ILE A 241 5.06 33.09 -20.71
N VAL A 242 4.88 34.12 -19.89
CA VAL A 242 5.34 35.49 -20.19
C VAL A 242 6.85 35.50 -20.45
N GLU A 243 7.63 34.86 -19.60
CA GLU A 243 9.09 34.82 -19.70
C GLU A 243 9.59 34.08 -20.95
N LYS A 244 9.02 32.91 -21.26
CA LYS A 244 9.50 32.06 -22.36
C LYS A 244 8.94 32.46 -23.72
N GLN A 245 7.65 32.74 -23.79
CA GLN A 245 6.93 32.99 -25.05
C GLN A 245 6.82 34.48 -25.37
N ARG A 246 7.26 35.37 -24.45
CA ARG A 246 7.25 36.83 -24.62
C ARG A 246 5.87 37.41 -24.95
N VAL A 247 4.82 36.79 -24.43
CA VAL A 247 3.42 37.24 -24.54
C VAL A 247 3.06 38.20 -23.41
N THR A 248 2.02 39.01 -23.59
CA THR A 248 1.58 39.95 -22.56
C THR A 248 0.65 39.28 -21.53
N PRO A 249 0.59 39.76 -20.27
CA PRO A 249 -0.30 39.20 -19.25
C PRO A 249 -1.78 39.21 -19.63
N GLU A 250 -2.22 40.12 -20.51
CA GLU A 250 -3.60 40.21 -21.00
C GLU A 250 -3.97 39.07 -21.94
N GLN A 251 -2.97 38.41 -22.56
CA GLN A 251 -3.17 37.23 -23.40
C GLN A 251 -3.37 35.96 -22.55
N ILE A 252 -3.09 36.00 -21.25
CA ILE A 252 -3.18 34.84 -20.37
C ILE A 252 -4.48 34.92 -19.57
N VAL A 253 -5.30 33.88 -19.69
CA VAL A 253 -6.58 33.75 -18.99
C VAL A 253 -6.54 32.48 -18.16
N CYS A 254 -6.84 32.59 -16.87
CA CYS A 254 -6.88 31.42 -15.99
C CYS A 254 -8.34 31.08 -15.68
N ILE A 255 -8.75 29.83 -15.81
CA ILE A 255 -10.14 29.46 -15.53
C ILE A 255 -10.38 29.50 -14.01
N PHE A 256 -9.58 28.77 -13.24
CA PHE A 256 -9.71 28.68 -11.79
C PHE A 256 -8.47 29.19 -11.06
N SER A 257 -8.64 30.05 -10.07
CA SER A 257 -7.56 30.45 -9.16
C SER A 257 -7.93 30.18 -7.71
N LEU A 258 -6.94 29.79 -6.90
CA LEU A 258 -7.12 29.53 -5.48
C LEU A 258 -5.86 29.93 -4.71
N GLY A 259 -5.99 30.79 -3.70
CA GLY A 259 -4.89 31.23 -2.85
C GLY A 259 -3.95 32.26 -3.49
N VAL A 260 -4.29 32.77 -4.68
CA VAL A 260 -3.51 33.80 -5.40
C VAL A 260 -4.43 34.81 -6.04
N SER A 261 -4.14 36.09 -5.84
CA SER A 261 -4.81 37.18 -6.54
C SER A 261 -4.39 37.18 -8.02
N ASN A 262 -5.21 36.63 -8.90
CA ASN A 262 -5.01 36.65 -10.34
C ASN A 262 -6.12 37.44 -11.04
N ARG A 263 -5.84 38.67 -11.47
CA ARG A 263 -6.85 39.54 -12.12
C ARG A 263 -7.40 38.97 -13.43
N SER A 264 -6.69 38.05 -14.07
CA SER A 264 -7.13 37.39 -15.30
C SER A 264 -7.82 36.04 -15.04
N ALA A 265 -8.22 35.76 -13.79
CA ALA A 265 -8.95 34.55 -13.45
C ALA A 265 -10.45 34.71 -13.71
N VAL A 266 -11.05 33.74 -14.37
CA VAL A 266 -12.50 33.66 -14.59
C VAL A 266 -13.24 33.41 -13.28
N CYS A 267 -12.70 32.54 -12.42
CA CYS A 267 -13.27 32.22 -11.13
C CYS A 267 -12.22 32.18 -10.02
N HIS A 268 -12.45 32.98 -8.97
CA HIS A 268 -11.71 32.91 -7.72
C HIS A 268 -12.39 31.94 -6.76
N LEU A 269 -11.77 30.78 -6.54
CA LEU A 269 -12.31 29.73 -5.69
C LEU A 269 -12.11 29.98 -4.20
N ASP A 270 -11.45 31.06 -3.81
CA ASP A 270 -11.18 31.39 -2.41
C ASP A 270 -12.46 31.52 -1.58
N TYR A 271 -12.44 30.93 -0.38
CA TYR A 271 -13.49 31.11 0.61
C TYR A 271 -13.59 32.57 1.05
N HIS A 272 -14.79 33.14 0.93
CA HIS A 272 -15.10 34.45 1.48
C HIS A 272 -16.53 34.44 2.04
N GLU A 273 -16.69 34.79 3.32
CA GLU A 273 -17.96 34.69 4.05
C GLU A 273 -19.16 35.30 3.31
N LYS A 274 -18.99 36.51 2.75
CA LYS A 274 -20.04 37.20 1.99
C LYS A 274 -20.08 36.88 0.49
N HIS A 275 -18.93 36.89 -0.19
CA HIS A 275 -18.89 36.85 -1.66
C HIS A 275 -18.82 35.43 -2.24
N ASN A 276 -18.19 34.48 -1.54
CA ASN A 276 -18.07 33.09 -1.94
C ASN A 276 -18.06 32.15 -0.71
N PRO A 277 -19.22 31.97 -0.02
CA PRO A 277 -19.30 31.18 1.21
C PRO A 277 -19.04 29.69 0.96
N GLN A 278 -19.18 29.23 -0.28
CA GLN A 278 -18.81 27.87 -0.67
C GLN A 278 -17.38 27.79 -1.22
N GLY A 279 -16.55 28.83 -1.12
CA GLY A 279 -15.17 28.76 -1.57
C GLY A 279 -14.33 27.76 -0.79
N PHE A 280 -13.11 27.53 -1.27
CA PHE A 280 -12.13 26.59 -0.74
C PHE A 280 -11.07 27.32 0.07
N LYS A 281 -10.44 26.60 1.00
CA LYS A 281 -9.26 27.10 1.69
C LYS A 281 -8.07 27.10 0.73
N PRO A 282 -7.10 28.03 0.90
CA PRO A 282 -5.88 28.02 0.10
C PRO A 282 -5.12 26.69 0.22
N ILE A 283 -4.73 26.14 -0.93
CA ILE A 283 -3.96 24.88 -1.00
C ILE A 283 -2.50 25.15 -0.67
N ARG A 284 -1.97 24.46 0.34
CA ARG A 284 -0.56 24.60 0.75
C ARG A 284 0.33 23.67 -0.05
N SER A 285 1.51 24.17 -0.41
CA SER A 285 2.54 23.38 -1.10
C SER A 285 3.84 23.40 -0.30
N TYR A 286 4.43 22.24 -0.08
CA TYR A 286 5.64 22.05 0.73
C TYR A 286 6.79 21.53 -0.15
N PRO A 287 8.05 21.95 0.08
CA PRO A 287 9.20 21.33 -0.57
C PRO A 287 9.40 19.88 -0.05
N PRO A 288 9.95 18.95 -0.85
CA PRO A 288 10.21 17.57 -0.41
C PRO A 288 11.08 17.47 0.84
N SER A 289 12.07 18.37 0.98
CA SER A 289 13.01 18.40 2.11
C SER A 289 12.38 18.83 3.43
N ASP A 290 11.25 19.54 3.41
CA ASP A 290 10.55 20.05 4.60
C ASP A 290 9.03 19.85 4.46
N CYS A 291 8.61 18.63 4.17
CA CYS A 291 7.21 18.28 4.05
C CYS A 291 6.63 17.82 5.39
N GLY A 292 5.69 18.59 5.95
CA GLY A 292 4.94 18.21 7.16
C GLY A 292 4.13 16.93 7.01
N LEU A 293 3.63 16.65 5.81
CA LEU A 293 2.83 15.45 5.50
C LEU A 293 3.70 14.18 5.52
N CYS A 294 4.90 14.23 4.92
CA CYS A 294 5.86 13.13 4.98
C CYS A 294 6.28 12.82 6.42
N ARG A 295 6.54 13.85 7.24
CA ARG A 295 6.89 13.70 8.67
C ARG A 295 5.76 13.06 9.48
N ALA A 296 4.51 13.31 9.11
CA ALA A 296 3.34 12.69 9.71
C ALA A 296 3.12 11.23 9.26
N GLY A 297 3.97 10.69 8.38
CA GLY A 297 3.87 9.32 7.86
C GLY A 297 2.98 9.17 6.62
N SER A 298 2.53 10.28 6.03
CA SER A 298 1.78 10.27 4.77
C SER A 298 2.72 10.07 3.59
N ILE A 299 2.31 9.25 2.62
CA ILE A 299 3.14 8.85 1.47
C ILE A 299 2.79 9.71 0.24
N PRO A 300 3.78 10.31 -0.46
CA PRO A 300 3.53 11.13 -1.64
C PRO A 300 3.15 10.28 -2.86
N LEU A 301 2.09 10.70 -3.55
CA LEU A 301 1.60 10.17 -4.82
C LEU A 301 1.98 11.11 -5.94
N TRP A 302 2.81 10.63 -6.87
CA TRP A 302 3.25 11.43 -8.00
C TRP A 302 2.12 11.62 -8.99
N LEU A 303 1.79 12.89 -9.24
CA LEU A 303 0.89 13.29 -10.32
C LEU A 303 1.72 13.34 -11.61
N THR A 304 1.38 12.51 -12.59
CA THR A 304 2.03 12.49 -13.90
C THR A 304 1.17 13.18 -14.96
N ASP A 305 1.85 13.73 -15.96
CA ASP A 305 1.32 14.30 -17.19
C ASP A 305 0.38 15.53 -17.03
N GLU A 306 -0.12 16.03 -18.15
CA GLU A 306 -1.08 17.15 -18.22
C GLU A 306 -2.48 16.80 -17.67
N HIS A 307 -2.74 15.50 -17.44
CA HIS A 307 -4.04 14.98 -16.98
C HIS A 307 -4.10 14.75 -15.46
N PHE A 308 -2.99 15.00 -14.75
CA PHE A 308 -2.82 14.74 -13.33
C PHE A 308 -3.31 13.33 -12.93
N GLN A 309 -2.88 12.32 -13.69
CA GLN A 309 -3.17 10.93 -13.37
C GLN A 309 -2.25 10.48 -12.23
N VAL A 310 -2.74 9.54 -11.40
CA VAL A 310 -1.89 8.87 -10.41
C VAL A 310 -1.00 7.90 -11.19
N SER A 311 0.32 8.01 -11.03
CA SER A 311 1.30 7.20 -11.73
C SER A 311 1.00 5.69 -11.68
N ASP A 312 1.33 4.97 -12.76
CA ASP A 312 1.30 3.51 -12.82
C ASP A 312 2.08 2.86 -11.66
N ILE A 313 1.71 1.62 -11.33
CA ILE A 313 2.38 0.84 -10.28
C ILE A 313 3.84 0.62 -10.70
N SER A 314 4.77 1.31 -10.05
CA SER A 314 6.19 1.09 -10.32
C SER A 314 6.64 -0.21 -9.65
N VAL A 315 7.31 -1.08 -10.40
CA VAL A 315 7.91 -2.30 -9.82
C VAL A 315 9.42 -2.13 -9.75
N THR A 316 10.01 -2.31 -8.57
CA THR A 316 11.47 -2.22 -8.38
C THR A 316 12.03 -3.59 -7.97
N PRO A 317 12.95 -4.18 -8.76
CA PRO A 317 13.65 -5.39 -8.35
C PRO A 317 14.70 -5.09 -7.28
N TYR A 318 14.83 -5.97 -6.29
CA TYR A 318 15.82 -5.90 -5.22
C TYR A 318 16.66 -7.17 -5.17
N LEU A 319 17.98 -7.03 -5.10
CA LEU A 319 18.92 -8.15 -5.00
C LEU A 319 19.45 -8.29 -3.56
N PRO A 320 19.03 -9.32 -2.79
CA PRO A 320 19.50 -9.54 -1.43
C PRO A 320 21.01 -9.78 -1.34
N THR A 321 21.59 -9.33 -0.22
CA THR A 321 22.99 -9.50 0.13
C THR A 321 23.15 -10.00 1.57
N ARG A 322 24.33 -10.54 1.91
CA ARG A 322 24.65 -10.96 3.28
C ARG A 322 24.52 -9.82 4.31
N ASN A 323 24.73 -8.57 3.90
CA ASN A 323 24.69 -7.41 4.77
C ASN A 323 23.26 -6.98 5.17
N ASP A 324 22.24 -7.57 4.56
CA ASP A 324 20.85 -7.31 4.90
C ASP A 324 20.39 -8.03 6.18
N LEU A 325 21.21 -8.96 6.67
CA LEU A 325 21.09 -9.53 8.01
C LEU A 325 21.95 -8.75 9.02
N SER A 326 21.39 -8.50 10.20
CA SER A 326 22.15 -7.90 11.29
C SER A 326 23.31 -8.84 11.71
N LYS A 327 24.43 -8.25 12.15
CA LYS A 327 25.58 -9.03 12.64
C LYS A 327 25.22 -9.92 13.84
N GLU A 328 24.32 -9.44 14.69
CA GLU A 328 23.83 -10.18 15.86
C GLU A 328 23.02 -11.41 15.45
N SER A 329 22.01 -11.23 14.58
CA SER A 329 21.16 -12.33 14.11
C SER A 329 21.97 -13.36 13.32
N LEU A 330 22.92 -12.92 12.49
CA LEU A 330 23.82 -13.83 11.77
C LEU A 330 24.72 -14.61 12.73
N GLY A 331 25.20 -13.97 13.81
CA GLY A 331 25.96 -14.63 14.86
C GLY A 331 25.15 -15.74 15.55
N VAL A 332 23.92 -15.44 15.94
CA VAL A 332 23.00 -16.42 16.55
C VAL A 332 22.68 -17.56 15.58
N LEU A 333 22.37 -17.27 14.32
CA LEU A 333 22.12 -18.29 13.30
C LEU A 333 23.31 -19.25 13.17
N ASN A 334 24.52 -18.71 13.00
CA ASN A 334 25.74 -19.52 12.87
C ASN A 334 26.06 -20.37 14.10
N GLU A 335 25.55 -20.00 15.28
CA GLU A 335 25.68 -20.82 16.50
C GLU A 335 24.68 -21.97 16.55
N LEU A 336 23.51 -21.82 15.91
CA LEU A 336 22.44 -22.80 15.97
C LEU A 336 22.46 -23.80 14.79
N VAL A 337 23.04 -23.42 13.65
CA VAL A 337 23.15 -24.31 12.47
C VAL A 337 23.97 -25.55 12.79
N GLY A 338 23.54 -26.71 12.29
CA GLY A 338 24.21 -28.00 12.48
C GLY A 338 23.94 -28.67 13.82
N ASN A 339 23.23 -27.99 14.73
CA ASN A 339 22.87 -28.53 16.05
C ASN A 339 21.47 -29.14 16.10
N GLY A 340 20.70 -29.08 15.01
CA GLY A 340 19.35 -29.67 14.94
C GLY A 340 18.28 -28.89 15.69
N VAL A 341 18.52 -27.61 15.99
CA VAL A 341 17.56 -26.75 16.70
C VAL A 341 16.39 -26.32 15.82
N PHE A 342 16.63 -26.13 14.52
CA PHE A 342 15.60 -25.70 13.59
C PHE A 342 14.75 -26.88 13.11
N ARG A 343 13.44 -26.77 13.28
CA ARG A 343 12.42 -27.69 12.76
C ARG A 343 11.44 -26.90 11.91
N VAL A 344 10.93 -27.51 10.84
CA VAL A 344 9.97 -26.86 9.95
C VAL A 344 8.68 -27.66 9.91
N THR A 345 7.53 -26.99 9.71
CA THR A 345 6.17 -27.56 9.62
C THR A 345 5.51 -28.03 10.92
N TYR A 346 6.18 -27.93 12.06
CA TYR A 346 5.57 -28.29 13.35
C TYR A 346 4.57 -27.24 13.83
N GLN A 347 3.40 -27.71 14.28
CA GLN A 347 2.32 -26.87 14.81
C GLN A 347 1.98 -27.32 16.24
N PRO A 348 2.49 -26.64 17.29
CA PRO A 348 2.19 -27.01 18.67
C PRO A 348 0.71 -26.85 19.02
N ASN A 349 0.02 -25.89 18.39
CA ASN A 349 -1.42 -25.68 18.54
C ASN A 349 -2.10 -25.72 17.17
N LEU A 350 -2.67 -26.87 16.81
CA LEU A 350 -3.32 -27.15 15.51
C LEU A 350 -4.41 -26.13 15.09
N HIS A 351 -4.95 -25.34 16.04
CA HIS A 351 -6.10 -24.46 15.81
C HIS A 351 -5.83 -22.95 15.94
N THR A 352 -4.73 -22.50 16.55
CA THR A 352 -4.57 -21.09 16.93
C THR A 352 -3.32 -20.41 16.37
N GLU A 353 -2.23 -21.12 16.12
CA GLU A 353 -0.94 -20.53 15.74
C GLU A 353 -0.23 -21.35 14.66
N ARG A 354 -0.09 -20.79 13.46
CA ARG A 354 0.71 -21.40 12.38
C ARG A 354 2.05 -20.68 12.26
N SER A 355 3.14 -21.43 12.45
CA SER A 355 4.51 -20.98 12.19
C SER A 355 5.16 -21.93 11.19
N ASP A 356 5.92 -21.39 10.25
CA ASP A 356 6.75 -22.21 9.35
C ASP A 356 7.89 -22.89 10.13
N ILE A 357 8.48 -22.14 11.07
CA ILE A 357 9.70 -22.52 11.80
C ILE A 357 9.34 -22.74 13.27
N PHE A 358 9.83 -23.85 13.79
CA PHE A 358 9.82 -24.21 15.20
C PHE A 358 11.26 -24.35 15.71
N LEU A 359 11.54 -23.76 16.86
CA LEU A 359 12.84 -23.85 17.53
C LEU A 359 12.75 -24.94 18.60
N ASP A 360 13.18 -26.15 18.26
CA ASP A 360 13.20 -27.25 19.23
C ASP A 360 14.45 -27.15 20.09
N SER A 361 14.34 -26.36 21.16
CA SER A 361 15.41 -26.21 22.15
C SER A 361 15.35 -27.28 23.24
N ALA A 362 14.31 -28.14 23.28
CA ALA A 362 14.13 -29.12 24.36
C ALA A 362 15.29 -30.13 24.49
N PRO A 363 15.86 -30.70 23.41
CA PRO A 363 16.97 -31.64 23.49
C PRO A 363 18.25 -31.04 24.07
N HIS A 364 18.42 -29.71 23.93
CA HIS A 364 19.63 -29.00 24.34
C HIS A 364 19.46 -28.22 25.64
N ALA A 365 18.22 -27.89 26.02
CA ALA A 365 17.92 -27.06 27.19
C ALA A 365 18.46 -27.63 28.51
N SER A 366 18.39 -28.95 28.70
CA SER A 366 18.95 -29.62 29.87
C SER A 366 20.49 -29.58 29.93
N GLN A 367 21.15 -29.44 28.78
CA GLN A 367 22.61 -29.43 28.64
C GLN A 367 23.22 -28.02 28.65
N LEU A 368 22.41 -26.96 28.67
CA LEU A 368 22.93 -25.59 28.61
C LEU A 368 23.79 -25.22 29.83
N LEU A 369 23.54 -25.84 30.99
CA LEU A 369 24.31 -25.62 32.22
C LEU A 369 25.36 -26.71 32.48
N SER A 370 25.47 -27.76 31.65
CA SER A 370 26.47 -28.84 31.79
C SER A 370 27.72 -28.61 30.94
N GLU A 371 28.89 -29.07 31.39
CA GLU A 371 30.16 -28.87 30.66
C GLU A 371 30.16 -29.42 29.22
N GLN A 372 29.41 -30.50 28.97
CA GLN A 372 29.16 -31.05 27.64
C GLN A 372 27.90 -30.42 27.05
N THR A 373 28.03 -29.66 25.96
CA THR A 373 26.91 -29.05 25.24
C THR A 373 27.25 -28.94 23.75
N ASN A 374 26.25 -29.20 22.91
CA ASN A 374 26.40 -29.07 21.46
C ASN A 374 26.36 -27.59 21.00
N ILE A 375 25.93 -26.67 21.88
CA ILE A 375 25.81 -25.23 21.56
C ILE A 375 26.67 -24.39 22.54
N PRO A 376 28.01 -24.50 22.50
CA PRO A 376 28.90 -23.99 23.54
C PRO A 376 28.84 -22.46 23.70
N LYS A 377 28.69 -21.71 22.60
CA LYS A 377 28.63 -20.24 22.65
C LYS A 377 27.35 -19.72 23.31
N LEU A 378 26.19 -20.28 22.97
CA LEU A 378 24.91 -19.94 23.59
C LEU A 378 24.89 -20.36 25.06
N ALA A 379 25.37 -21.56 25.38
CA ALA A 379 25.49 -22.07 26.74
C ALA A 379 26.39 -21.18 27.61
N ASN A 380 27.54 -20.72 27.08
CA ASN A 380 28.42 -19.81 27.80
C ASN A 380 27.78 -18.44 28.05
N ARG A 381 27.02 -17.89 27.08
CA ARG A 381 26.24 -16.66 27.28
C ARG A 381 25.18 -16.83 28.36
N PHE A 382 24.46 -17.95 28.35
CA PHE A 382 23.47 -18.27 29.36
C PHE A 382 24.10 -18.43 30.75
N ARG A 383 25.15 -19.25 30.89
CA ARG A 383 25.88 -19.43 32.17
C ARG A 383 26.40 -18.13 32.72
N ARG A 384 27.05 -17.31 31.87
CA ARG A 384 27.56 -16.00 32.28
C ARG A 384 26.43 -15.12 32.79
N ARG A 385 25.25 -15.12 32.14
CA ARG A 385 24.12 -14.32 32.61
C ARG A 385 23.46 -14.85 33.87
N VAL A 386 23.33 -16.16 34.02
CA VAL A 386 22.87 -16.77 35.26
C VAL A 386 23.82 -16.40 36.41
N GLN A 387 25.14 -16.53 36.23
CA GLN A 387 26.12 -16.17 37.25
C GLN A 387 26.12 -14.68 37.63
N GLN A 388 25.84 -13.79 36.67
CA GLN A 388 25.86 -12.33 36.91
C GLN A 388 24.56 -11.78 37.50
N SER A 389 23.43 -12.41 37.19
CA SER A 389 22.10 -11.82 37.42
C SER A 389 21.17 -12.66 38.29
N LEU A 390 21.49 -13.92 38.58
CA LEU A 390 20.65 -14.76 39.43
C LEU A 390 20.77 -14.28 40.89
N ALA A 391 19.62 -13.96 41.50
CA ALA A 391 19.58 -13.60 42.91
C ALA A 391 20.08 -14.76 43.80
N ALA A 392 20.80 -14.44 44.87
CA ALA A 392 21.39 -15.45 45.75
C ALA A 392 20.35 -16.22 46.58
N ALA A 393 19.13 -15.71 46.73
CA ALA A 393 18.06 -16.35 47.48
C ALA A 393 16.84 -16.51 46.59
N VAL A 394 16.81 -17.51 45.70
CA VAL A 394 15.65 -17.83 44.83
C VAL A 394 14.66 -18.72 45.58
N ASN A 395 13.39 -18.30 45.70
CA ASN A 395 12.35 -19.12 46.34
C ASN A 395 11.61 -20.01 45.32
N VAL A 396 11.27 -19.45 44.16
CA VAL A 396 10.41 -20.12 43.17
C VAL A 396 10.99 -19.95 41.76
N ILE A 397 10.96 -21.04 40.98
CA ILE A 397 11.23 -21.05 39.55
C ILE A 397 9.91 -21.30 38.83
N VAL A 398 9.47 -20.36 38.00
CA VAL A 398 8.29 -20.50 37.16
C VAL A 398 8.72 -20.74 35.72
N HIS A 399 8.18 -21.77 35.07
CA HIS A 399 8.44 -22.04 33.67
C HIS A 399 7.17 -21.88 32.82
N LEU A 400 7.34 -21.46 31.57
CA LEU A 400 6.24 -21.52 30.59
C LEU A 400 5.84 -22.97 30.30
N ASP A 401 4.63 -23.18 29.82
CA ASP A 401 3.99 -24.50 29.62
C ASP A 401 4.52 -25.24 28.37
N ASP A 402 5.82 -25.11 28.07
CA ASP A 402 6.49 -25.83 26.98
C ASP A 402 7.58 -26.80 27.50
N PRO A 403 7.79 -27.95 26.83
CA PRO A 403 8.78 -28.94 27.26
C PRO A 403 10.20 -28.40 27.39
N ALA A 404 10.59 -27.41 26.56
CA ALA A 404 11.92 -26.84 26.59
C ALA A 404 12.13 -25.91 27.79
N SER A 405 11.14 -25.09 28.15
CA SER A 405 11.18 -24.25 29.36
C SER A 405 11.19 -25.10 30.62
N LYS A 406 10.45 -26.21 30.65
CA LYS A 406 10.51 -27.18 31.76
C LYS A 406 11.89 -27.82 31.91
N ALA A 407 12.52 -28.20 30.80
CA ALA A 407 13.89 -28.74 30.82
C ALA A 407 14.91 -27.70 31.30
N LEU A 408 14.76 -26.44 30.87
CA LEU A 408 15.62 -25.33 31.31
C LEU A 408 15.44 -25.02 32.81
N ALA A 409 14.21 -25.03 33.30
CA ALA A 409 13.90 -24.87 34.72
C ALA A 409 14.47 -26.01 35.57
N SER A 410 14.43 -27.25 35.07
CA SER A 410 15.03 -28.41 35.75
C SER A 410 16.57 -28.30 35.82
N ALA A 411 17.20 -27.78 34.77
CA ALA A 411 18.63 -27.50 34.76
C ALA A 411 19.00 -26.40 35.77
N LEU A 412 18.22 -25.31 35.82
CA LEU A 412 18.40 -24.23 36.80
C LEU A 412 18.18 -24.71 38.23
N PHE A 413 17.16 -25.53 38.47
CA PHE A 413 16.93 -26.16 39.78
C PHE A 413 18.14 -26.96 40.24
N SER A 414 18.72 -27.78 39.35
CA SER A 414 19.91 -28.57 39.66
C SER A 414 21.13 -27.70 39.98
N HIS A 415 21.30 -26.59 39.24
CA HIS A 415 22.36 -25.61 39.47
C HIS A 415 22.19 -24.85 40.79
N ILE A 416 20.96 -24.48 41.17
CA ILE A 416 20.69 -23.79 42.44
C ILE A 416 20.85 -24.74 43.62
N LYS A 417 20.44 -26.01 43.45
CA LYS A 417 20.62 -27.07 44.45
C LYS A 417 22.08 -27.36 44.75
N SER A 418 22.96 -27.31 43.74
CA SER A 418 24.41 -27.48 43.97
C SER A 418 25.03 -26.35 44.80
N HIS A 419 24.34 -25.21 44.92
CA HIS A 419 24.76 -24.08 45.75
C HIS A 419 24.02 -24.02 47.11
N GLY A 420 23.28 -25.07 47.48
CA GLY A 420 22.70 -25.24 48.83
C GLY A 420 21.27 -24.73 49.01
N LEU A 421 20.58 -24.32 47.94
CA LEU A 421 19.19 -23.81 47.98
C LEU A 421 18.21 -24.81 47.35
N SER A 422 16.97 -24.86 47.82
CA SER A 422 15.93 -25.76 47.29
C SER A 422 14.68 -24.98 46.86
N PRO A 423 14.70 -24.35 45.66
CA PRO A 423 13.55 -23.59 45.18
C PRO A 423 12.42 -24.52 44.69
N THR A 424 11.17 -24.04 44.72
CA THR A 424 10.03 -24.79 44.18
C THR A 424 9.88 -24.50 42.68
N VAL A 425 9.66 -25.53 41.85
CA VAL A 425 9.43 -25.38 40.40
C VAL A 425 7.93 -25.46 40.12
N ILE A 426 7.37 -24.46 39.45
CA ILE A 426 5.93 -24.34 39.16
C ILE A 426 5.72 -24.05 37.67
N ALA A 427 4.68 -24.63 37.07
CA ALA A 427 4.27 -24.34 35.71
C ALA A 427 3.39 -23.07 35.66
N ALA A 428 3.45 -22.30 34.58
CA ALA A 428 2.70 -21.05 34.45
C ALA A 428 1.18 -21.23 34.62
N HIS A 429 0.60 -22.32 34.11
CA HIS A 429 -0.83 -22.62 34.26
C HIS A 429 -1.27 -22.95 35.70
N ASP A 430 -0.37 -23.48 36.54
CA ASP A 430 -0.68 -23.84 37.93
C ASP A 430 -0.57 -22.65 38.90
N LEU A 431 0.04 -21.55 38.45
CA LEU A 431 0.31 -20.37 39.27
C LEU A 431 -0.95 -19.74 39.91
N PRO A 432 -2.09 -19.55 39.21
CA PRO A 432 -3.28 -18.92 39.79
C PRO A 432 -3.92 -19.71 40.96
N GLY A 433 -3.69 -21.02 41.03
CA GLY A 433 -4.28 -21.90 42.04
C GLY A 433 -3.31 -22.33 43.14
N THR A 434 -2.02 -21.99 43.04
CA THR A 434 -0.99 -22.48 43.96
C THR A 434 -0.98 -21.66 45.27
N LYS A 435 -1.09 -22.35 46.41
CA LYS A 435 -0.82 -21.77 47.72
C LYS A 435 0.65 -21.96 48.05
N PHE A 436 1.37 -20.86 48.26
CA PHE A 436 2.77 -20.92 48.67
C PHE A 436 2.85 -21.15 50.18
N ASP A 437 3.60 -22.17 50.62
CA ASP A 437 3.80 -22.48 52.04
C ASP A 437 4.59 -21.37 52.78
N ALA A 438 5.41 -20.62 52.04
CA ALA A 438 6.12 -19.43 52.49
C ALA A 438 5.95 -18.32 51.44
N SER A 439 5.78 -17.06 51.87
CA SER A 439 5.66 -15.89 50.98
C SER A 439 6.85 -15.81 50.01
N PRO A 440 6.67 -16.11 48.70
CA PRO A 440 7.79 -16.14 47.77
C PRO A 440 8.27 -14.72 47.50
N GLU A 441 9.43 -14.33 48.03
CA GLU A 441 9.96 -12.97 47.85
C GLU A 441 10.65 -12.82 46.49
N THR A 442 11.28 -13.89 45.99
CA THR A 442 12.04 -13.89 44.73
C THR A 442 11.57 -14.99 43.79
N VAL A 443 11.23 -14.59 42.57
CA VAL A 443 10.73 -15.50 41.52
C VAL A 443 11.61 -15.41 40.28
N VAL A 444 12.03 -16.55 39.77
CA VAL A 444 12.76 -16.63 38.50
C VAL A 444 11.83 -17.20 37.43
N VAL A 445 11.58 -16.43 36.39
CA VAL A 445 10.77 -16.88 35.25
C VAL A 445 11.69 -17.35 34.13
N VAL A 446 11.43 -18.55 33.62
CA VAL A 446 12.26 -19.20 32.61
C VAL A 446 11.42 -19.45 31.36
N ALA A 447 11.87 -18.91 30.24
CA ALA A 447 11.28 -19.14 28.93
C ALA A 447 12.34 -19.56 27.92
N SER A 448 12.09 -20.68 27.24
CA SER A 448 12.96 -21.20 26.19
C SER A 448 12.91 -20.30 24.95
N THR A 449 11.71 -20.05 24.42
CA THR A 449 11.50 -19.24 23.22
C THR A 449 10.31 -18.32 23.42
N VAL A 450 10.47 -17.03 23.15
CA VAL A 450 9.38 -16.04 23.21
C VAL A 450 9.11 -15.51 21.81
N ALA A 451 7.86 -15.60 21.36
CA ALA A 451 7.44 -15.16 20.03
C ALA A 451 6.61 -13.87 20.09
N SER A 452 5.31 -13.98 20.37
CA SER A 452 4.37 -12.85 20.45
C SER A 452 4.53 -11.99 21.70
N GLY A 453 5.14 -12.55 22.75
CA GLY A 453 5.29 -11.96 24.09
C GLY A 453 4.08 -12.16 25.01
N THR A 454 2.94 -12.66 24.50
CA THR A 454 1.67 -12.70 25.24
C THR A 454 1.74 -13.55 26.50
N SER A 455 2.23 -14.79 26.40
CA SER A 455 2.34 -15.71 27.55
C SER A 455 3.21 -15.14 28.68
N VAL A 456 4.27 -14.39 28.34
CA VAL A 456 5.15 -13.77 29.34
C VAL A 456 4.49 -12.55 30.00
N ILE A 457 3.74 -11.77 29.22
CA ILE A 457 2.96 -10.63 29.73
C ILE A 457 1.84 -11.12 30.66
N ASP A 458 1.11 -12.17 30.27
CA ASP A 458 0.03 -12.75 31.08
C ASP A 458 0.57 -13.40 32.37
N LEU A 459 1.73 -14.06 32.27
CA LEU A 459 2.43 -14.54 33.45
C LEU A 459 2.86 -13.39 34.37
N SER A 460 3.39 -12.30 33.83
CA SER A 460 3.75 -11.10 34.60
C SER A 460 2.53 -10.48 35.29
N ARG A 461 1.36 -10.42 34.63
CA ARG A 461 0.10 -9.97 35.24
C ARG A 461 -0.32 -10.85 36.41
N THR A 462 -0.19 -12.17 36.26
CA THR A 462 -0.51 -13.14 37.31
C THR A 462 0.46 -13.05 38.49
N LEU A 463 1.75 -12.82 38.23
CA LEU A 463 2.74 -12.62 39.30
C LEU A 463 2.50 -11.31 40.05
N ARG A 464 2.03 -10.25 39.39
CA ARG A 464 1.70 -8.96 40.02
C ARG A 464 0.50 -9.01 40.95
N SER A 465 -0.48 -9.89 40.72
CA SER A 465 -1.61 -10.04 41.63
C SER A 465 -1.22 -10.72 42.96
N ILE A 466 -0.02 -11.30 43.04
CA ILE A 466 0.50 -11.98 44.22
C ILE A 466 1.33 -10.98 45.05
N SER A 467 0.70 -10.37 46.05
CA SER A 467 1.28 -9.31 46.91
C SER A 467 2.58 -9.68 47.65
N THR A 468 2.92 -10.96 47.75
CA THR A 468 4.12 -11.44 48.44
C THR A 468 5.39 -11.40 47.58
N VAL A 469 5.26 -11.29 46.25
CA VAL A 469 6.38 -11.29 45.31
C VAL A 469 7.04 -9.91 45.30
N LYS A 470 8.32 -9.84 45.70
CA LYS A 470 9.09 -8.60 45.77
C LYS A 470 10.03 -8.40 44.58
N SER A 471 10.58 -9.49 44.04
CA SER A 471 11.54 -9.43 42.93
C SER A 471 11.28 -10.54 41.92
N VAL A 472 11.28 -10.18 40.63
CA VAL A 472 11.14 -11.12 39.52
C VAL A 472 12.28 -10.93 38.52
N SER A 473 12.93 -12.03 38.14
CA SER A 473 13.95 -12.05 37.09
C SER A 473 13.51 -12.98 35.96
N TYR A 474 13.41 -12.44 34.75
CA TYR A 474 13.02 -13.17 33.55
C TYR A 474 14.27 -13.58 32.75
N PHE A 475 14.43 -14.88 32.49
CA PHE A 475 15.46 -15.43 31.61
C PHE A 475 14.80 -16.01 30.36
N VAL A 476 15.06 -15.35 29.23
CA VAL A 476 14.58 -15.77 27.91
C VAL A 476 15.76 -16.24 27.07
N LEU A 477 15.78 -17.52 26.72
CA LEU A 477 16.88 -18.11 25.96
C LEU A 477 16.91 -17.58 24.52
N VAL A 478 15.80 -17.64 23.78
CA VAL A 478 15.70 -17.05 22.43
C VAL A 478 14.46 -16.17 22.32
N ASP A 479 14.65 -14.89 22.00
CA ASP A 479 13.57 -13.99 21.63
C ASP A 479 13.42 -13.98 20.10
N ARG A 480 12.27 -14.46 19.62
CA ARG A 480 11.93 -14.54 18.20
C ARG A 480 10.91 -13.51 17.73
N SER A 481 10.64 -12.48 18.53
CA SER A 481 9.70 -11.40 18.21
C SER A 481 9.90 -10.87 16.78
N ALA A 482 8.80 -10.68 16.04
CA ALA A 482 8.89 -10.26 14.64
C ALA A 482 9.62 -8.94 14.40
N THR A 483 9.56 -8.00 15.35
CA THR A 483 10.28 -6.73 15.26
C THR A 483 10.95 -6.40 16.58
N GLU A 484 12.02 -5.60 16.52
CA GLU A 484 12.71 -5.10 17.71
C GLU A 484 11.80 -4.22 18.57
N GLU A 485 10.89 -3.47 17.94
CA GLU A 485 9.91 -2.66 18.65
C GLU A 485 8.95 -3.54 19.47
N ARG A 486 8.50 -4.67 18.91
CA ARG A 486 7.66 -5.63 19.63
C ARG A 486 8.40 -6.30 20.78
N ALA A 487 9.67 -6.67 20.58
CA ALA A 487 10.53 -7.18 21.65
C ALA A 487 10.68 -6.15 22.77
N ARG A 488 10.91 -4.88 22.42
CA ARG A 488 11.03 -3.76 23.36
C ARG A 488 9.73 -3.53 24.13
N GLN A 489 8.58 -3.56 23.46
CA GLN A 489 7.26 -3.42 24.09
C GLN A 489 6.98 -4.56 25.08
N THR A 490 7.30 -5.80 24.71
CA THR A 490 7.19 -6.96 25.60
C THR A 490 8.06 -6.78 26.84
N GLN A 491 9.34 -6.42 26.64
CA GLN A 491 10.27 -6.14 27.73
C GLN A 491 9.75 -5.01 28.64
N GLN A 492 9.28 -3.89 28.10
CA GLN A 492 8.77 -2.76 28.89
C GLN A 492 7.51 -3.14 29.68
N SER A 493 6.59 -3.87 29.05
CA SER A 493 5.34 -4.31 29.69
C SER A 493 5.61 -5.21 30.89
N VAL A 494 6.68 -6.01 30.85
CA VAL A 494 7.04 -6.96 31.91
C VAL A 494 7.91 -6.32 33.00
N THR A 495 8.79 -5.37 32.63
CA THR A 495 9.80 -4.79 33.54
C THR A 495 9.31 -3.65 34.44
N ILE A 496 8.28 -2.90 34.02
CA ILE A 496 7.76 -1.74 34.76
C ILE A 496 6.69 -2.21 35.77
N THR A 497 6.90 -1.90 37.06
CA THR A 497 5.91 -2.10 38.13
C THR A 497 5.30 -0.77 38.59
N GLU A 498 4.14 -0.81 39.24
CA GLU A 498 3.43 0.39 39.74
C GLU A 498 4.23 1.13 40.83
N ASP A 499 5.04 0.40 41.61
CA ASP A 499 5.86 0.94 42.70
C ASP A 499 7.19 1.56 42.24
N GLY A 500 7.45 1.62 40.93
CA GLY A 500 8.68 2.18 40.36
C GLY A 500 9.90 1.25 40.41
N HIS A 501 9.78 0.06 41.02
CA HIS A 501 10.79 -0.99 40.94
C HIS A 501 10.84 -1.60 39.54
N ARG A 502 12.04 -1.97 39.07
CA ARG A 502 12.24 -2.60 37.76
C ARG A 502 12.57 -4.06 37.93
N TYR A 503 11.78 -4.94 37.32
CA TYR A 503 12.13 -6.34 37.18
C TYR A 503 13.23 -6.51 36.14
N ASP A 504 14.06 -7.53 36.33
CA ASP A 504 15.13 -7.86 35.42
C ASP A 504 14.61 -8.70 34.26
N TYR A 505 14.97 -8.32 33.03
CA TYR A 505 14.60 -9.07 31.82
C TYR A 505 15.84 -9.33 30.97
N HIS A 506 16.25 -10.60 30.94
CA HIS A 506 17.47 -11.05 30.29
C HIS A 506 17.15 -11.90 29.08
N VAL A 507 17.50 -11.38 27.90
CA VAL A 507 17.43 -12.10 26.63
C VAL A 507 18.84 -12.57 26.26
N ILE A 508 19.01 -13.87 26.02
CA ILE A 508 20.33 -14.45 25.72
C ILE A 508 20.66 -14.35 24.23
N ALA A 509 19.67 -14.58 23.37
CA ALA A 509 19.80 -14.46 21.92
C ALA A 509 18.53 -13.88 21.29
N ARG A 510 18.70 -13.04 20.26
CA ARG A 510 17.60 -12.46 19.48
C ARG A 510 17.65 -12.96 18.04
N LEU A 511 16.53 -13.51 17.57
CA LEU A 511 16.39 -14.02 16.21
C LEU A 511 15.02 -13.62 15.64
N PRO A 512 14.91 -12.46 14.96
CA PRO A 512 13.64 -11.98 14.46
C PRO A 512 13.08 -12.93 13.38
N LEU A 513 11.90 -13.49 13.65
CA LEU A 513 11.18 -14.36 12.74
C LEU A 513 9.72 -13.90 12.63
N PRO A 514 9.00 -14.23 11.55
CA PRO A 514 7.58 -13.92 11.44
C PRO A 514 6.80 -14.46 12.65
N ASP A 515 5.87 -13.64 13.15
CA ASP A 515 4.95 -14.07 14.20
C ASP A 515 4.03 -15.17 13.69
N PRO A 516 3.67 -16.14 14.54
CA PRO A 516 2.73 -17.17 14.15
C PRO A 516 1.35 -16.54 13.93
N SER A 517 0.67 -16.88 12.84
CA SER A 517 -0.66 -16.36 12.52
C SER A 517 -1.54 -17.44 11.93
N ALA A 518 -2.79 -17.53 12.40
CA ALA A 518 -3.78 -18.46 11.87
C ALA A 518 -4.22 -18.11 10.43
N VAL A 519 -4.02 -16.86 9.99
CA VAL A 519 -4.55 -16.33 8.72
C VAL A 519 -3.58 -16.56 7.56
N THR A 520 -2.27 -16.58 7.82
CA THR A 520 -1.25 -16.72 6.78
C THR A 520 -1.05 -18.19 6.42
N ARG A 521 -1.33 -18.56 5.16
CA ARG A 521 -0.98 -19.87 4.62
C ARG A 521 0.52 -19.99 4.40
N ASN A 522 1.05 -21.15 4.75
CA ASN A 522 2.46 -21.48 4.65
C ASN A 522 2.77 -22.18 3.32
N ALA A 523 4.05 -22.22 2.92
CA ALA A 523 4.44 -22.83 1.63
C ALA A 523 4.15 -24.34 1.55
N TRP A 524 4.08 -25.00 2.70
CA TRP A 524 3.70 -26.42 2.80
C TRP A 524 2.19 -26.62 2.81
N ASP A 525 1.40 -25.67 3.33
CA ASP A 525 -0.06 -25.72 3.23
C ASP A 525 -0.49 -25.64 1.76
N ASP A 526 0.16 -24.78 0.98
CA ASP A 526 -0.09 -24.65 -0.45
C ASP A 526 0.33 -25.92 -1.22
N GLU A 527 1.44 -26.56 -0.84
CA GLU A 527 1.87 -27.85 -1.38
C GLU A 527 0.85 -28.94 -1.07
N THR A 528 0.41 -29.09 0.19
CA THR A 528 -0.61 -30.07 0.58
C THR A 528 -1.90 -29.89 -0.21
N ALA A 529 -2.34 -28.64 -0.42
CA ALA A 529 -3.53 -28.34 -1.21
C ALA A 529 -3.36 -28.72 -2.69
N LEU A 530 -2.18 -28.53 -3.28
CA LEU A 530 -1.89 -28.97 -4.65
C LEU A 530 -1.83 -30.51 -4.74
N LEU A 531 -1.16 -31.17 -3.79
CA LEU A 531 -1.06 -32.62 -3.74
C LEU A 531 -2.44 -33.27 -3.67
N GLN A 532 -3.36 -32.73 -2.87
CA GLN A 532 -4.72 -33.23 -2.78
C GLN A 532 -5.46 -33.18 -4.13
N LYS A 533 -5.35 -32.05 -4.86
CA LYS A 533 -5.94 -31.91 -6.21
C LYS A 533 -5.35 -32.89 -7.22
N LEU A 534 -4.04 -33.14 -7.15
CA LEU A 534 -3.36 -34.09 -8.04
C LEU A 534 -3.75 -35.55 -7.75
N LEU A 535 -3.99 -35.89 -6.48
CA LEU A 535 -4.46 -37.22 -6.08
C LEU A 535 -5.92 -37.50 -6.49
N GLU A 536 -6.74 -36.47 -6.59
CA GLU A 536 -8.13 -36.56 -7.10
C GLU A 536 -8.18 -36.77 -8.62
N SER A 537 -7.11 -36.40 -9.34
CA SER A 537 -7.00 -36.54 -10.79
C SER A 537 -6.48 -37.93 -11.20
N PRO A 538 -6.90 -38.47 -12.37
CA PRO A 538 -6.40 -39.75 -12.87
C PRO A 538 -4.89 -39.64 -13.15
N SER A 539 -4.09 -40.32 -12.33
CA SER A 539 -2.62 -40.29 -12.36
C SER A 539 -2.07 -41.71 -12.33
N ASN A 540 -0.86 -41.91 -12.84
CA ASN A 540 -0.16 -43.20 -12.79
C ASN A 540 0.05 -43.67 -11.32
N ASP A 541 -0.14 -44.97 -11.04
CA ASP A 541 -0.02 -45.57 -9.70
C ASP A 541 1.33 -45.28 -9.03
N ALA A 542 2.42 -45.28 -9.80
CA ALA A 542 3.76 -44.97 -9.28
C ALA A 542 3.92 -43.49 -8.86
N LEU A 543 3.29 -42.56 -9.59
CA LEU A 543 3.26 -41.15 -9.24
C LEU A 543 2.39 -40.94 -8.00
N ARG A 544 1.22 -41.58 -7.97
CA ARG A 544 0.29 -41.55 -6.83
C ARG A 544 0.98 -41.97 -5.53
N ALA A 545 1.73 -43.06 -5.55
CA ALA A 545 2.49 -43.53 -4.39
C ALA A 545 3.54 -42.53 -3.91
N LYS A 546 4.27 -41.86 -4.83
CA LYS A 546 5.24 -40.80 -4.47
C LYS A 546 4.54 -39.59 -3.82
N LEU A 547 3.38 -39.18 -4.35
CA LEU A 547 2.61 -38.05 -3.83
C LEU A 547 1.97 -38.35 -2.46
N GLU A 548 1.41 -39.56 -2.27
CA GLU A 548 0.84 -40.01 -0.99
C GLU A 548 1.92 -40.08 0.09
N LYS A 549 3.09 -40.67 -0.22
CA LYS A 549 4.23 -40.71 0.71
C LYS A 549 4.66 -39.31 1.15
N ARG A 550 4.65 -38.33 0.25
CA ARG A 550 4.98 -36.93 0.58
C ARG A 550 3.93 -36.31 1.50
N ARG A 551 2.65 -36.45 1.17
CA ARG A 551 1.54 -35.95 2.00
C ARG A 551 1.61 -36.52 3.41
N ASP A 552 1.75 -37.84 3.52
CA ASP A 552 1.79 -38.53 4.81
C ASP A 552 3.01 -38.11 5.65
N SER A 553 4.16 -37.84 5.00
CA SER A 553 5.34 -37.28 5.66
C SER A 553 5.09 -35.86 6.22
N LEU A 554 4.40 -35.00 5.46
CA LEU A 554 4.05 -33.65 5.91
C LEU A 554 3.02 -33.66 7.05
N ASP A 555 2.06 -34.57 7.02
CA ASP A 555 1.08 -34.72 8.09
C ASP A 555 1.69 -35.34 9.35
N ALA A 556 2.58 -36.32 9.20
CA ALA A 556 3.35 -36.86 10.31
C ALA A 556 4.25 -35.80 10.96
N ALA A 557 4.86 -34.90 10.16
CA ALA A 557 5.69 -33.81 10.65
C ALA A 557 4.94 -32.79 11.52
N LYS A 558 3.64 -32.59 11.28
CA LYS A 558 2.79 -31.73 12.10
C LYS A 558 2.49 -32.33 13.49
N SER A 559 2.69 -33.63 13.67
CA SER A 559 2.39 -34.32 14.93
C SER A 559 3.41 -34.03 16.04
N GLU A 560 2.95 -34.09 17.30
CA GLU A 560 3.79 -33.94 18.50
C GLU A 560 4.90 -35.00 18.64
N LYS A 561 4.77 -36.14 17.94
CA LYS A 561 5.75 -37.24 17.97
C LYS A 561 6.98 -36.93 17.13
N GLN A 562 6.81 -36.35 15.94
CA GLN A 562 7.91 -36.09 15.02
C GLN A 562 8.48 -34.67 15.16
N ARG A 563 7.68 -33.71 15.67
CA ARG A 563 8.10 -32.33 15.96
C ARG A 563 8.78 -31.62 14.79
N GLY A 564 8.22 -31.77 13.59
CA GLY A 564 8.69 -31.13 12.37
C GLY A 564 9.87 -31.84 11.67
N LEU A 565 10.16 -31.39 10.45
CA LEU A 565 11.22 -31.94 9.60
C LEU A 565 12.53 -31.17 9.77
N GLN A 566 13.65 -31.91 9.70
CA GLN A 566 15.02 -31.36 9.59
C GLN A 566 15.63 -31.61 8.21
N THR A 567 15.40 -32.80 7.67
CA THR A 567 15.87 -33.28 6.39
C THR A 567 14.69 -33.64 5.48
N ASN A 568 14.91 -33.70 4.17
CA ASN A 568 13.87 -33.93 3.15
C ASN A 568 12.75 -32.87 3.17
N LEU A 569 13.08 -31.60 3.45
CA LEU A 569 12.14 -30.49 3.38
C LEU A 569 11.72 -30.16 1.95
N PHE A 570 12.65 -30.30 1.00
CA PHE A 570 12.44 -30.00 -0.41
C PHE A 570 12.25 -31.28 -1.23
N TRP A 571 11.66 -31.14 -2.42
CA TRP A 571 11.65 -32.21 -3.42
C TRP A 571 13.08 -32.53 -3.88
N PRO A 572 13.39 -33.83 -4.09
CA PRO A 572 14.70 -34.23 -4.60
C PRO A 572 14.90 -33.75 -6.03
N SER A 573 16.14 -33.84 -6.51
CA SER A 573 16.47 -33.59 -7.91
C SER A 573 15.86 -34.63 -8.84
N GLU A 574 15.97 -34.44 -10.15
CA GLU A 574 15.48 -35.40 -11.16
C GLU A 574 16.15 -36.78 -11.07
N ASN A 575 17.29 -36.87 -10.39
CA ASN A 575 18.00 -38.12 -10.12
C ASN A 575 17.61 -38.75 -8.77
N ASP A 576 16.53 -38.28 -8.12
CA ASP A 576 16.11 -38.66 -6.76
C ASP A 576 17.20 -38.39 -5.69
N GLU A 577 18.17 -37.49 -5.96
CA GLU A 577 19.20 -37.07 -5.00
C GLU A 577 18.68 -35.94 -4.09
N SER A 578 19.03 -35.99 -2.80
CA SER A 578 18.71 -34.90 -1.87
C SER A 578 19.46 -33.62 -2.23
N LEU A 579 18.78 -32.48 -2.19
CA LEU A 579 19.39 -31.18 -2.42
C LEU A 579 20.36 -30.84 -1.28
N MET A 580 21.66 -30.81 -1.59
CA MET A 580 22.75 -30.51 -0.65
C MET A 580 23.35 -29.12 -0.94
N LEU A 581 24.03 -28.57 0.06
CA LEU A 581 24.81 -27.34 -0.06
C LEU A 581 26.21 -27.64 -0.65
N SER A 582 26.73 -26.74 -1.46
CA SER A 582 28.12 -26.83 -1.95
C SER A 582 29.12 -26.28 -0.92
N PRO A 583 30.40 -26.71 -0.97
CA PRO A 583 31.47 -26.11 -0.17
C PRO A 583 31.62 -24.61 -0.50
N GLY A 584 31.63 -23.74 0.53
CA GLY A 584 31.79 -22.29 0.35
C GLY A 584 30.52 -21.45 0.50
N PHE A 585 29.48 -22.00 1.12
CA PHE A 585 28.22 -21.31 1.35
C PHE A 585 28.38 -19.92 2.03
N VAL A 586 27.79 -18.89 1.39
CA VAL A 586 28.02 -17.47 1.70
C VAL A 586 27.60 -17.06 3.11
N PHE A 587 26.60 -17.71 3.71
CA PHE A 587 26.12 -17.33 5.05
C PHE A 587 26.81 -18.08 6.19
N LEU A 588 27.48 -19.21 5.91
CA LEU A 588 28.21 -19.96 6.93
C LEU A 588 29.61 -19.38 7.18
N PRO A 589 30.19 -19.62 8.37
CA PRO A 589 31.57 -19.27 8.65
C PRO A 589 32.55 -20.09 7.78
N THR A 590 33.68 -19.47 7.44
CA THR A 590 34.78 -20.14 6.72
C THR A 590 35.29 -21.34 7.53
N GLY A 591 35.31 -22.53 6.93
CA GLY A 591 35.73 -23.77 7.59
C GLY A 591 34.62 -24.53 8.33
N PHE A 592 33.35 -24.10 8.22
CA PHE A 592 32.22 -24.87 8.72
C PHE A 592 32.00 -26.13 7.89
N ASP A 593 31.73 -27.25 8.57
CA ASP A 593 31.40 -28.52 7.91
C ASP A 593 29.97 -28.48 7.36
N VAL A 594 29.87 -28.27 6.05
CA VAL A 594 28.61 -28.17 5.31
C VAL A 594 27.76 -29.44 5.43
N SER A 595 28.37 -30.60 5.71
CA SER A 595 27.64 -31.86 5.88
C SER A 595 26.80 -31.93 7.16
N SER A 596 27.13 -31.10 8.16
CA SER A 596 26.36 -30.99 9.40
C SER A 596 25.10 -30.14 9.27
N ALA A 597 25.03 -29.25 8.25
CA ALA A 597 23.90 -28.34 8.07
C ALA A 597 22.69 -29.09 7.47
N SER A 598 21.54 -28.93 8.12
CA SER A 598 20.27 -29.50 7.66
C SER A 598 19.54 -28.57 6.67
N GLN A 599 18.59 -29.10 5.91
CA GLN A 599 17.75 -28.26 5.02
C GLN A 599 16.88 -27.27 5.82
N ALA A 600 16.48 -27.64 7.04
CA ALA A 600 15.77 -26.74 7.96
C ALA A 600 16.63 -25.54 8.40
N ASP A 601 17.93 -25.73 8.58
CA ASP A 601 18.88 -24.66 8.90
C ASP A 601 18.95 -23.64 7.76
N VAL A 602 19.09 -24.13 6.52
CA VAL A 602 19.15 -23.31 5.30
C VAL A 602 17.86 -22.51 5.13
N TYR A 603 16.71 -23.17 5.26
CA TYR A 603 15.42 -22.51 5.17
C TYR A 603 15.27 -21.41 6.24
N SER A 604 15.68 -21.69 7.48
CA SER A 604 15.56 -20.75 8.59
C SER A 604 16.43 -19.51 8.39
N MET A 605 17.66 -19.68 7.87
CA MET A 605 18.52 -18.55 7.50
C MET A 605 17.89 -17.66 6.44
N ILE A 606 17.37 -18.25 5.35
CA ILE A 606 16.73 -17.50 4.27
C ILE A 606 15.44 -16.84 4.73
N ARG A 607 14.63 -17.52 5.55
CA ARG A 607 13.40 -16.95 6.11
C ARG A 607 13.72 -15.76 7.01
N CYS A 608 14.77 -15.83 7.83
CA CYS A 608 15.25 -14.72 8.64
C CYS A 608 15.75 -13.55 7.76
N LEU A 609 16.46 -13.83 6.68
CA LEU A 609 16.94 -12.82 5.73
C LEU A 609 15.77 -12.06 5.09
N LEU A 610 14.80 -12.77 4.51
CA LEU A 610 13.64 -12.14 3.87
C LEU A 610 12.77 -11.41 4.89
N HIS A 611 12.61 -11.96 6.10
CA HIS A 611 11.89 -11.29 7.18
C HIS A 611 12.58 -10.00 7.63
N SER A 612 13.92 -10.00 7.72
CA SER A 612 14.71 -8.78 7.94
C SER A 612 14.39 -7.75 6.87
N LEU A 613 14.45 -8.11 5.58
CA LEU A 613 14.15 -7.19 4.46
C LEU A 613 12.71 -6.65 4.45
N ARG A 614 11.74 -7.39 5.01
CA ARG A 614 10.34 -6.96 5.15
C ARG A 614 10.13 -5.97 6.30
N THR A 615 10.94 -6.05 7.35
CA THR A 615 10.78 -5.29 8.59
C THR A 615 11.77 -4.13 8.72
N LYS A 616 13.00 -4.30 8.21
CA LYS A 616 14.09 -3.34 8.24
C LYS A 616 14.73 -3.27 6.85
N GLY A 617 14.80 -2.07 6.29
CA GLY A 617 15.64 -1.85 5.11
C GLY A 617 17.11 -1.79 5.50
N LYS A 618 17.99 -1.72 4.51
CA LYS A 618 19.42 -1.51 4.73
C LYS A 618 19.64 -0.19 5.50
N ASP A 619 20.42 -0.23 6.58
CA ASP A 619 20.83 0.94 7.38
C ASP A 619 19.67 1.80 7.94
N GLY A 620 18.53 1.19 8.28
CA GLY A 620 17.38 1.90 8.86
C GLY A 620 16.55 2.73 7.86
N ARG A 621 16.83 2.58 6.55
CA ARG A 621 15.96 3.09 5.47
C ARG A 621 14.71 2.21 5.33
N GLU A 622 13.75 2.69 4.54
CA GLU A 622 12.49 1.97 4.30
C GLU A 622 12.70 0.48 3.96
N PRO A 623 11.84 -0.43 4.44
CA PRO A 623 11.99 -1.86 4.19
C PRO A 623 12.04 -2.18 2.69
N ALA A 624 12.97 -3.05 2.32
CA ALA A 624 13.30 -3.35 0.93
C ALA A 624 12.27 -4.27 0.25
N LEU A 625 11.45 -5.02 1.00
CA LEU A 625 10.43 -5.92 0.45
C LEU A 625 8.99 -5.55 0.85
N ARG A 626 8.76 -4.36 1.42
CA ARG A 626 7.41 -3.92 1.78
C ARG A 626 6.60 -3.60 0.51
N GLN A 627 5.43 -4.23 0.41
CA GLN A 627 4.49 -3.99 -0.68
C GLN A 627 3.66 -2.73 -0.40
N HIS A 628 3.56 -1.84 -1.39
CA HIS A 628 2.69 -0.66 -1.35
C HIS A 628 1.73 -0.70 -2.55
N PRO A 629 0.49 -0.18 -2.43
CA PRO A 629 -0.49 -0.23 -3.54
C PRO A 629 0.02 0.29 -4.89
N LEU A 630 0.95 1.24 -4.88
CA LEU A 630 1.50 1.91 -6.08
C LEU A 630 3.00 1.66 -6.29
N HIS A 631 3.67 1.01 -5.34
CA HIS A 631 5.08 0.64 -5.45
C HIS A 631 5.23 -0.82 -5.01
N ARG A 632 5.51 -1.70 -5.97
CA ARG A 632 5.78 -3.10 -5.71
C ARG A 632 7.28 -3.33 -5.69
N LYS A 633 7.76 -4.08 -4.72
CA LYS A 633 9.16 -4.50 -4.67
C LYS A 633 9.23 -6.00 -4.85
N VAL A 634 9.97 -6.44 -5.87
CA VAL A 634 10.13 -7.87 -6.20
C VAL A 634 11.58 -8.29 -5.99
N LEU A 635 11.82 -9.57 -5.77
CA LEU A 635 13.18 -10.10 -5.75
C LEU A 635 13.73 -10.15 -7.17
N ASP A 636 14.92 -9.61 -7.37
CA ASP A 636 15.61 -9.71 -8.65
C ASP A 636 15.93 -11.17 -8.97
N VAL A 637 15.64 -11.64 -10.19
CA VAL A 637 15.91 -13.02 -10.62
C VAL A 637 17.40 -13.39 -10.49
N GLY A 638 18.28 -12.39 -10.57
CA GLY A 638 19.71 -12.46 -10.23
C GLY A 638 20.01 -13.15 -8.90
N VAL A 639 19.06 -13.18 -7.96
CA VAL A 639 19.18 -13.89 -6.69
C VAL A 639 19.44 -15.39 -6.89
N PHE A 640 18.79 -16.02 -7.87
CA PHE A 640 18.94 -17.45 -8.16
C PHE A 640 20.24 -17.75 -8.93
N TYR A 641 20.78 -16.78 -9.67
CA TYR A 641 22.10 -16.90 -10.29
C TYR A 641 23.23 -16.74 -9.27
N ARG A 642 23.04 -15.84 -8.29
CA ARG A 642 24.02 -15.59 -7.23
C ARG A 642 24.07 -16.71 -6.20
N PHE A 643 22.91 -17.24 -5.81
CA PHE A 643 22.77 -18.39 -4.92
C PHE A 643 22.46 -19.62 -5.76
N ASN A 644 23.49 -20.17 -6.39
CA ASN A 644 23.37 -21.30 -7.32
C ASN A 644 23.19 -22.66 -6.63
N ASP A 645 23.32 -22.74 -5.30
CA ASP A 645 23.08 -23.99 -4.56
C ASP A 645 21.60 -24.43 -4.66
N PRO A 646 21.31 -25.68 -5.06
CA PRO A 646 19.95 -26.17 -5.21
C PRO A 646 19.09 -26.04 -3.94
N ALA A 647 19.67 -26.31 -2.77
CA ALA A 647 18.98 -26.16 -1.48
C ALA A 647 18.63 -24.70 -1.15
N LEU A 648 19.45 -23.73 -1.59
CA LEU A 648 19.17 -22.30 -1.38
C LEU A 648 18.08 -21.79 -2.31
N GLN A 649 18.14 -22.17 -3.58
CA GLN A 649 17.10 -21.80 -4.54
C GLN A 649 15.74 -22.32 -4.06
N ALA A 650 15.67 -23.57 -3.62
CA ALA A 650 14.47 -24.15 -3.02
C ALA A 650 14.03 -23.38 -1.75
N ALA A 651 14.97 -23.07 -0.85
CA ALA A 651 14.68 -22.29 0.35
C ALA A 651 14.11 -20.89 0.03
N ILE A 652 14.67 -20.19 -0.96
CA ILE A 652 14.19 -18.87 -1.42
C ILE A 652 12.77 -18.98 -1.96
N LEU A 653 12.48 -19.94 -2.83
CA LEU A 653 11.14 -20.16 -3.40
C LEU A 653 10.09 -20.41 -2.30
N ARG A 654 10.43 -21.18 -1.27
CA ARG A 654 9.53 -21.48 -0.14
C ARG A 654 9.41 -20.32 0.85
N ALA A 655 10.46 -19.54 1.07
CA ALA A 655 10.47 -18.46 2.06
C ALA A 655 9.90 -17.14 1.52
N ALA A 656 9.95 -16.92 0.20
CA ALA A 656 9.41 -15.73 -0.45
C ALA A 656 7.87 -15.69 -0.40
N ALA A 657 7.32 -14.49 -0.30
CA ALA A 657 5.88 -14.26 -0.44
C ALA A 657 5.51 -14.28 -1.93
N PRO A 658 4.28 -14.69 -2.31
CA PRO A 658 3.86 -14.72 -3.71
C PRO A 658 4.06 -13.39 -4.45
N ALA A 659 3.83 -12.26 -3.77
CA ALA A 659 4.02 -10.93 -4.35
C ALA A 659 5.49 -10.56 -4.58
N GLU A 660 6.44 -11.22 -3.91
CA GLU A 660 7.88 -10.94 -4.03
C GLU A 660 8.49 -11.64 -5.26
N LEU A 661 7.82 -12.64 -5.83
CA LEU A 661 8.24 -13.40 -7.02
C LEU A 661 7.20 -13.26 -8.17
N ASP A 662 6.46 -12.16 -8.18
CA ASP A 662 5.48 -11.85 -9.21
C ASP A 662 6.11 -11.00 -10.33
N TYR A 663 6.53 -11.66 -11.41
CA TYR A 663 7.13 -11.04 -12.59
C TYR A 663 6.11 -10.86 -13.73
N SER A 664 4.82 -11.10 -13.51
CA SER A 664 3.84 -11.03 -14.60
C SER A 664 3.43 -9.59 -14.98
N TYR A 665 3.86 -8.58 -14.21
CA TYR A 665 3.52 -7.18 -14.44
C TYR A 665 4.39 -6.56 -15.53
N GLU A 666 3.81 -5.80 -16.47
CA GLU A 666 4.54 -5.15 -17.57
C GLU A 666 5.65 -4.19 -17.06
N GLY A 667 5.44 -3.57 -15.90
CA GLY A 667 6.42 -2.68 -15.24
C GLY A 667 7.62 -3.39 -14.60
N THR A 668 7.71 -4.73 -14.64
CA THR A 668 8.84 -5.50 -14.06
C THR A 668 10.09 -5.51 -14.95
N GLY A 669 10.03 -4.91 -16.14
CA GLY A 669 11.14 -4.86 -17.09
C GLY A 669 11.54 -6.27 -17.57
N ASN A 670 12.86 -6.53 -17.68
CA ASN A 670 13.38 -7.80 -18.19
C ASN A 670 13.31 -8.97 -17.19
N GLN A 671 12.69 -8.81 -16.02
CA GLN A 671 12.67 -9.85 -14.98
C GLN A 671 11.91 -11.10 -15.42
N SER A 672 10.78 -10.96 -16.13
CA SER A 672 10.05 -12.12 -16.66
C SER A 672 10.90 -12.92 -17.67
N VAL A 673 11.58 -12.23 -18.58
CA VAL A 673 12.50 -12.85 -19.55
C VAL A 673 13.69 -13.53 -18.85
N ASN A 674 14.27 -12.87 -17.84
CA ASN A 674 15.36 -13.46 -17.05
C ASN A 674 14.88 -14.70 -16.29
N ALA A 675 13.67 -14.69 -15.73
CA ALA A 675 13.06 -15.83 -15.07
C ALA A 675 12.87 -16.99 -16.06
N ARG A 676 12.43 -16.71 -17.29
CA ARG A 676 12.34 -17.72 -18.35
C ARG A 676 13.69 -18.34 -18.67
N LEU A 677 14.73 -17.54 -18.88
CA LEU A 677 16.08 -18.03 -19.17
C LEU A 677 16.64 -18.89 -18.02
N LEU A 678 16.36 -18.50 -16.78
CA LEU A 678 16.68 -19.30 -15.59
C LEU A 678 15.95 -20.65 -15.63
N LEU A 679 14.63 -20.65 -15.79
CA LEU A 679 13.80 -21.85 -15.81
C LEU A 679 14.23 -22.82 -16.93
N GLY A 680 14.49 -22.31 -18.13
CA GLY A 680 15.00 -23.12 -19.25
C GLY A 680 16.36 -23.77 -18.97
N ARG A 681 17.21 -23.15 -18.13
CA ARG A 681 18.46 -23.77 -17.65
C ARG A 681 18.20 -24.81 -16.57
N ILE A 682 17.35 -24.50 -15.60
CA ILE A 682 17.01 -25.39 -14.47
C ILE A 682 16.38 -26.69 -14.98
N PHE A 683 15.47 -26.63 -15.95
CA PHE A 683 14.84 -27.85 -16.50
C PHE A 683 15.78 -28.68 -17.38
N LYS A 684 16.92 -28.14 -17.83
CA LYS A 684 17.96 -28.90 -18.56
C LYS A 684 18.98 -29.55 -17.62
N ASP A 685 19.18 -28.99 -16.43
CA ASP A 685 20.13 -29.50 -15.44
C ASP A 685 19.45 -30.48 -14.47
N ARG A 686 19.80 -31.77 -14.55
CA ARG A 686 19.21 -32.81 -13.71
C ARG A 686 19.54 -32.70 -12.23
N LYS A 687 20.59 -31.95 -11.86
CA LYS A 687 20.97 -31.71 -10.46
C LYS A 687 20.28 -30.49 -9.86
N ALA A 688 19.66 -29.66 -10.69
CA ALA A 688 18.96 -28.47 -10.26
C ALA A 688 17.61 -28.82 -9.58
N PRO A 689 17.03 -27.91 -8.78
CA PRO A 689 15.79 -28.17 -8.05
C PRO A 689 14.55 -27.96 -8.95
N ALA A 690 14.47 -28.68 -10.07
CA ALA A 690 13.44 -28.53 -11.09
C ALA A 690 12.01 -28.72 -10.53
N ALA A 691 11.80 -29.73 -9.69
CA ALA A 691 10.52 -30.00 -9.03
C ALA A 691 10.05 -28.83 -8.13
N GLU A 692 10.97 -28.15 -7.42
CA GLU A 692 10.63 -27.00 -6.56
C GLU A 692 10.25 -25.76 -7.37
N PHE A 693 10.93 -25.51 -8.49
CA PHE A 693 10.54 -24.43 -9.41
C PHE A 693 9.18 -24.71 -10.06
N ALA A 694 8.93 -25.94 -10.51
CA ALA A 694 7.64 -26.34 -11.06
C ALA A 694 6.51 -26.22 -10.04
N LEU A 695 6.76 -26.63 -8.78
CA LEU A 695 5.80 -26.45 -7.69
C LEU A 695 5.50 -24.97 -7.40
N ALA A 696 6.52 -24.11 -7.37
CA ALA A 696 6.36 -22.68 -7.14
C ALA A 696 5.51 -22.01 -8.23
N LEU A 697 5.64 -22.44 -9.48
CA LEU A 697 4.82 -22.01 -10.61
C LEU A 697 3.37 -22.52 -10.48
N ALA A 698 3.17 -23.81 -10.19
CA ALA A 698 1.85 -24.42 -10.04
C ALA A 698 1.01 -23.77 -8.93
N VAL A 699 1.63 -23.53 -7.78
CA VAL A 699 1.03 -22.85 -6.63
C VAL A 699 0.84 -21.34 -6.89
N GLY A 700 1.52 -20.78 -7.90
CA GLY A 700 1.44 -19.37 -8.27
C GLY A 700 2.18 -18.45 -7.30
N ARG A 701 3.22 -18.98 -6.65
CA ARG A 701 4.20 -18.23 -5.85
C ARG A 701 5.20 -17.53 -6.77
N LEU A 702 5.66 -18.23 -7.81
CA LEU A 702 6.42 -17.65 -8.91
C LEU A 702 5.45 -17.38 -10.06
N ARG A 703 5.42 -16.15 -10.58
CA ARG A 703 4.58 -15.78 -11.72
C ARG A 703 5.42 -15.07 -12.78
N ILE A 704 5.10 -15.35 -14.03
CA ILE A 704 5.74 -14.77 -15.22
C ILE A 704 4.65 -14.37 -16.21
N THR A 705 5.01 -13.66 -17.29
CA THR A 705 4.04 -13.30 -18.33
C THR A 705 3.51 -14.55 -19.07
N GLU A 706 2.30 -14.46 -19.61
CA GLU A 706 1.69 -15.56 -20.36
C GLU A 706 2.47 -15.93 -21.63
N ASP A 707 3.16 -14.96 -22.25
CA ASP A 707 4.00 -15.21 -23.42
C ASP A 707 5.25 -16.01 -23.04
N ASP A 708 5.93 -15.65 -21.95
CA ASP A 708 7.07 -16.41 -21.43
C ASP A 708 6.65 -17.81 -20.97
N LYS A 709 5.47 -17.97 -20.37
CA LYS A 709 4.90 -19.28 -19.98
C LYS A 709 4.76 -20.21 -21.18
N LYS A 710 4.18 -19.74 -22.29
CA LYS A 710 4.03 -20.55 -23.52
C LYS A 710 5.39 -20.99 -24.09
N GLN A 711 6.38 -20.10 -24.06
CA GLN A 711 7.73 -20.42 -24.54
C GLN A 711 8.39 -21.50 -23.68
N ILE A 712 8.29 -21.42 -22.35
CA ILE A 712 8.86 -22.45 -21.45
C ILE A 712 8.22 -23.81 -21.69
N LEU A 713 6.89 -23.86 -21.80
CA LEU A 713 6.21 -25.13 -22.06
C LEU A 713 6.68 -25.75 -23.38
N THR A 714 6.89 -24.94 -24.41
CA THR A 714 7.46 -25.39 -25.69
C THR A 714 8.90 -25.89 -25.53
N GLU A 715 9.72 -25.17 -24.76
CA GLU A 715 11.10 -25.59 -24.48
C GLU A 715 11.18 -26.91 -23.68
N VAL A 716 10.24 -27.13 -22.76
CA VAL A 716 10.12 -28.37 -21.97
C VAL A 716 9.66 -29.53 -22.86
N ASP A 717 8.67 -29.32 -23.73
CA ASP A 717 8.18 -30.34 -24.68
C ASP A 717 9.29 -30.75 -25.69
N ALA A 718 10.24 -29.86 -25.97
CA ALA A 718 11.38 -30.10 -26.86
C ALA A 718 12.61 -30.74 -26.18
N LEU A 719 12.55 -31.06 -24.88
CA LEU A 719 13.67 -31.70 -24.18
C LEU A 719 13.90 -33.13 -24.68
N HIS A 720 15.16 -33.46 -24.99
CA HIS A 720 15.56 -34.78 -25.50
C HIS A 720 15.34 -35.91 -24.49
N ALA A 721 15.30 -35.57 -23.20
CA ALA A 721 15.05 -36.53 -22.14
C ALA A 721 13.96 -35.95 -21.22
N PRO A 722 12.86 -36.68 -20.99
CA PRO A 722 11.73 -36.17 -20.25
C PRO A 722 12.10 -35.90 -18.78
N LEU A 723 11.47 -34.88 -18.21
CA LEU A 723 11.52 -34.58 -16.78
C LEU A 723 10.81 -35.70 -15.99
N GLY A 724 11.13 -35.81 -14.71
CA GLY A 724 10.51 -36.75 -13.79
C GLY A 724 9.00 -36.53 -13.66
N ALA A 725 8.29 -37.63 -13.35
CA ALA A 725 6.83 -37.65 -13.32
C ALA A 725 6.22 -36.61 -12.35
N VAL A 726 6.90 -36.30 -11.25
CA VAL A 726 6.46 -35.29 -10.28
C VAL A 726 6.56 -33.87 -10.85
N THR A 727 7.69 -33.55 -11.47
CA THR A 727 7.94 -32.24 -12.09
C THR A 727 6.96 -31.99 -13.24
N MET A 728 6.71 -33.00 -14.08
CA MET A 728 5.71 -32.92 -15.15
C MET A 728 4.30 -32.70 -14.60
N ALA A 729 3.89 -33.41 -13.54
CA ALA A 729 2.58 -33.21 -12.93
C ALA A 729 2.38 -31.78 -12.37
N PHE A 730 3.44 -31.17 -11.84
CA PHE A 730 3.39 -29.76 -11.41
C PHE A 730 3.31 -28.79 -12.60
N LEU A 731 4.04 -29.06 -13.70
CA LEU A 731 3.95 -28.25 -14.91
C LEU A 731 2.58 -28.36 -15.58
N ASP A 732 1.95 -29.54 -15.57
CA ASP A 732 0.59 -29.73 -16.06
C ASP A 732 -0.43 -28.96 -15.21
N ALA A 733 -0.28 -29.00 -13.89
CA ALA A 733 -1.10 -28.18 -12.99
C ALA A 733 -0.90 -26.68 -13.27
N TRP A 734 0.32 -26.24 -13.56
CA TRP A 734 0.60 -24.85 -13.94
C TRP A 734 0.01 -24.47 -15.30
N LYS A 735 -0.02 -25.39 -16.26
CA LYS A 735 -0.65 -25.19 -17.58
C LYS A 735 -2.16 -25.04 -17.48
N SER A 736 -2.80 -25.75 -16.56
CA SER A 736 -4.26 -25.70 -16.31
C SER A 736 -4.75 -24.44 -15.59
N ARG A 737 -3.81 -23.67 -15.03
CA ARG A 737 -4.05 -22.42 -14.32
C ARG A 737 -3.86 -21.23 -15.24
#